data_AF-A0A848SZI0-F1
#
_entry.id   AF-A0A848SZI0-F1
#
_cell.length_a   1.000
_cell.length_b   1.000
_cell.length_c   1.000
_cell.angle_alpha   90.00
_cell.angle_beta   90.00
_cell.angle_gamma   90.00
#
_symmetry.space_group_name_H-M   'P 1'
#
loop_
_entity.id
_entity.type
_entity.pdbx_description
1 polymer ?
#
loop_
_entity_poly.entity_id
_entity_poly.type
_entity_poly.pdbx_seq_one_letter_code
_entity_poly.pdbx_strand_id
1 'polypeptide(L)'
;MNRIFIFLLLSVVTYLSNPQDIKAQYLLDSTAVDTSVLLSGLDIPWEMKLGPDGYIYFTERYGRISRVHPDTGVQEVLADISSSVLQIGAAGLLGIALHPSFLDTPFIYVIYTYDVDSSTLYMNERLVRFEFDGSGLINQTTLMDSIGASLFVAGSRLIVGPDRKLYVTTGCTQDFTQAQNLQSKSGKLLRLNLDGTVPQDNPYSGNPVYSLGHRNPQGLDLHNGIIYLAEHGPHNDDEINIIQAKGNYGWPNVEGYCDDTSETQYCIDSMIVEPLYSYIATIGISEVMFYEGNAFPEFENSLLQLSLKNQRIYVVKLDSSGQNILYQNQYFHYEFGRLRDILQMPDGRLFVAGQPPQNDPFNHYIFELKPAGIPTCATPANPDTAISNDTVTFSWDPVPGATQYEIRAKTLPVGEYQKFTYPAGQTSVTYPFVPPGFYGWQVSAKCGTVKSPVSVMEIFKVGIVTPPSSCPIPDPPFTNNIQKTSAQLNWDPVEDAQTHIVRGGIAGSNLNSWLYFDTKSTSNNFIASGLTPGVSYQWQVRAVCDTAAGDSSGWSQVGAFTTLICRIPKPIHSVINTSSSATLYWTPVSNAIFYEIWGKDVNTSSIVKLIRPGSDTSYHVTGLDAQKTYIWSVFTHCDSNRSLISKFALPPDTISGSPKGSSLQGSYFSEFRILPNPNDGRFTITYISTEKVDDVKVHIYDHLGKLVHEELQSGDDFINKHIDLQHLPKGVYMLEIGNDKFAEKRRIVLQ
;
A
#
# COMPACT_ATOMS: atom_id res chain seq x y z
N MET A 1 -72.08 19.12 -36.44
CA MET A 1 -71.54 18.70 -35.12
C MET A 1 -70.82 17.39 -35.32
N ASN A 2 -69.50 17.36 -35.19
CA ASN A 2 -68.72 16.14 -34.91
C ASN A 2 -67.36 16.60 -34.37
N ARG A 3 -67.10 16.24 -33.11
CA ARG A 3 -65.91 16.65 -32.34
C ARG A 3 -64.71 15.83 -32.81
N ILE A 4 -63.66 16.52 -33.24
CA ILE A 4 -62.35 15.94 -33.55
C ILE A 4 -61.58 15.79 -32.23
N PHE A 5 -61.23 14.55 -31.87
CA PHE A 5 -60.33 14.24 -30.76
C PHE A 5 -58.88 14.44 -31.22
N ILE A 6 -58.14 15.32 -30.54
CA ILE A 6 -56.70 15.47 -30.67
C ILE A 6 -56.05 14.51 -29.66
N PHE A 7 -55.33 13.50 -30.14
CA PHE A 7 -54.43 12.69 -29.33
C PHE A 7 -53.08 13.41 -29.23
N LEU A 8 -52.73 13.87 -28.04
CA LEU A 8 -51.38 14.32 -27.71
C LEU A 8 -50.54 13.09 -27.32
N LEU A 9 -49.54 12.73 -28.14
CA LEU A 9 -48.48 11.81 -27.74
C LEU A 9 -47.55 12.53 -26.76
N LEU A 10 -47.59 12.18 -25.47
CA LEU A 10 -46.49 12.45 -24.54
C LEU A 10 -45.43 11.36 -24.72
N SER A 11 -44.29 11.71 -25.33
CA SER A 11 -43.09 10.88 -25.28
C SER A 11 -42.45 11.02 -23.89
N VAL A 12 -42.69 10.04 -23.01
CA VAL A 12 -41.93 9.87 -21.78
C VAL A 12 -40.56 9.29 -22.16
N VAL A 13 -39.53 10.14 -22.18
CA VAL A 13 -38.14 9.69 -22.22
C VAL A 13 -37.80 9.19 -20.82
N THR A 14 -37.94 7.89 -20.58
CA THR A 14 -37.38 7.24 -19.39
C THR A 14 -35.86 7.22 -19.56
N TYR A 15 -35.16 8.13 -18.89
CA TYR A 15 -33.74 7.95 -18.61
C TYR A 15 -33.58 6.69 -17.77
N LEU A 16 -33.17 5.59 -18.41
CA LEU A 16 -32.63 4.43 -17.70
C LEU A 16 -31.28 4.88 -17.12
N SER A 17 -31.29 5.38 -15.90
CA SER A 17 -30.08 5.45 -15.08
C SER A 17 -29.60 4.01 -14.92
N ASN A 18 -28.48 3.70 -15.56
CA ASN A 18 -27.71 2.50 -15.29
C ASN A 18 -27.55 2.41 -13.75
N PRO A 19 -27.98 1.32 -13.07
CA PRO A 19 -27.66 1.16 -11.67
C PRO A 19 -26.14 1.02 -11.61
N GLN A 20 -25.44 2.12 -11.33
CA GLN A 20 -24.10 2.02 -10.82
C GLN A 20 -24.23 1.19 -9.55
N ASP A 21 -23.45 0.12 -9.45
CA ASP A 21 -23.22 -0.59 -8.21
C ASP A 21 -22.95 0.47 -7.13
N ILE A 22 -23.93 0.72 -6.27
CA ILE A 22 -23.73 1.53 -5.08
C ILE A 22 -22.80 0.70 -4.23
N LYS A 23 -21.49 0.95 -4.34
CA LYS A 23 -20.54 0.47 -3.33
C LYS A 23 -21.09 0.96 -2.00
N ALA A 24 -21.41 0.03 -1.09
CA ALA A 24 -21.82 0.38 0.25
C ALA A 24 -20.73 1.28 0.85
N GLN A 25 -21.06 2.54 1.10
CA GLN A 25 -20.17 3.46 1.79
C GLN A 25 -20.11 3.05 3.26
N TYR A 26 -18.90 3.04 3.83
CA TYR A 26 -18.76 2.82 5.27
C TYR A 26 -19.17 4.10 5.98
N LEU A 27 -19.88 4.00 7.09
CA LEU A 27 -20.21 5.15 7.92
C LEU A 27 -19.38 5.04 9.21
N LEU A 28 -18.68 6.12 9.56
CA LEU A 28 -18.19 6.32 10.93
C LEU A 28 -19.38 6.70 11.82
N ASP A 29 -19.25 7.74 12.64
CA ASP A 29 -20.40 8.31 13.36
C ASP A 29 -21.26 9.16 12.43
N SER A 30 -20.63 10.08 11.68
CA SER A 30 -21.28 11.03 10.78
C SER A 30 -20.63 11.11 9.40
N THR A 31 -19.35 10.76 9.31
CA THR A 31 -18.58 10.78 8.08
C THR A 31 -18.81 9.50 7.28
N ALA A 32 -19.38 9.64 6.09
CA ALA A 32 -19.38 8.57 5.10
C ALA A 32 -17.96 8.43 4.52
N VAL A 33 -17.49 7.21 4.32
CA VAL A 33 -16.13 6.86 3.92
C VAL A 33 -16.16 6.03 2.66
N ASP A 34 -15.51 6.54 1.62
CA ASP A 34 -15.21 5.82 0.40
C ASP A 34 -13.88 5.06 0.57
N THR A 35 -13.83 3.85 0.02
CA THR A 35 -12.62 3.02 0.03
C THR A 35 -12.25 2.53 -1.36
N SER A 36 -10.95 2.47 -1.61
CA SER A 36 -10.40 1.97 -2.87
C SER A 36 -9.08 1.25 -2.66
N VAL A 37 -8.83 0.18 -3.40
CA VAL A 37 -7.53 -0.51 -3.36
C VAL A 37 -6.57 0.25 -4.27
N LEU A 38 -5.45 0.73 -3.72
CA LEU A 38 -4.39 1.39 -4.48
C LEU A 38 -3.46 0.35 -5.11
N LEU A 39 -2.98 -0.61 -4.31
CA LEU A 39 -2.12 -1.72 -4.75
C LEU A 39 -2.61 -3.03 -4.14
N SER A 40 -2.48 -4.12 -4.87
CA SER A 40 -2.79 -5.48 -4.42
C SER A 40 -1.73 -6.47 -4.90
N GLY A 41 -1.64 -7.65 -4.29
CA GLY A 41 -0.65 -8.66 -4.68
C GLY A 41 0.75 -8.38 -4.12
N LEU A 42 0.82 -7.62 -3.03
CA LEU A 42 2.07 -7.26 -2.35
C LEU A 42 2.53 -8.39 -1.41
N ASP A 43 3.84 -8.41 -1.14
CA ASP A 43 4.40 -9.21 -0.06
C ASP A 43 4.51 -8.35 1.20
N ILE A 44 3.47 -8.38 2.04
CA ILE A 44 3.38 -7.70 3.34
C ILE A 44 4.00 -6.27 3.28
N PRO A 45 3.27 -5.26 2.78
CA PRO A 45 3.71 -3.87 2.90
C PRO A 45 3.85 -3.54 4.38
N TRP A 46 5.05 -3.16 4.82
CA TRP A 46 5.42 -3.16 6.24
C TRP A 46 5.40 -1.77 6.87
N GLU A 47 6.10 -0.80 6.28
CA GLU A 47 6.03 0.61 6.69
C GLU A 47 5.98 1.51 5.44
N MET A 48 5.23 2.60 5.53
CA MET A 48 4.96 3.59 4.50
C MET A 48 5.38 4.98 5.00
N LYS A 49 5.95 5.79 4.11
CA LYS A 49 6.27 7.20 4.35
C LYS A 49 5.92 8.04 3.13
N LEU A 50 5.35 9.21 3.38
CA LEU A 50 5.11 10.21 2.33
C LEU A 50 6.43 10.91 1.98
N GLY A 51 6.81 10.84 0.70
CA GLY A 51 7.92 11.61 0.15
C GLY A 51 7.53 13.06 -0.17
N PRO A 52 8.48 14.00 -0.16
CA PRO A 52 8.23 15.39 -0.52
C PRO A 52 7.97 15.59 -2.03
N ASP A 53 8.17 14.56 -2.83
CA ASP A 53 7.79 14.42 -4.24
C ASP A 53 6.32 13.96 -4.43
N GLY A 54 5.59 13.70 -3.33
CA GLY A 54 4.19 13.30 -3.36
C GLY A 54 3.95 11.79 -3.51
N TYR A 55 5.01 10.98 -3.56
CA TYR A 55 4.90 9.52 -3.61
C TYR A 55 4.81 8.91 -2.22
N ILE A 56 4.15 7.76 -2.11
CA ILE A 56 4.18 6.92 -0.92
C ILE A 56 5.33 5.92 -1.09
N TYR A 57 6.39 6.05 -0.29
CA TYR A 57 7.50 5.11 -0.21
C TYR A 57 7.15 4.01 0.77
N PHE A 58 7.45 2.76 0.44
CA PHE A 58 7.13 1.64 1.32
C PHE A 58 8.07 0.46 1.14
N THR A 59 8.12 -0.36 2.18
CA THR A 59 8.84 -1.64 2.19
C THR A 59 7.88 -2.80 2.05
N GLU A 60 8.31 -3.83 1.34
CA GLU A 60 7.69 -5.15 1.34
C GLU A 60 8.59 -6.11 2.09
N ARG A 61 8.00 -6.93 2.97
CA ARG A 61 8.74 -7.73 3.93
C ARG A 61 9.73 -8.73 3.30
N TYR A 62 9.45 -9.19 2.08
CA TYR A 62 10.35 -10.02 1.27
C TYR A 62 11.69 -9.35 0.90
N GLY A 63 11.78 -8.02 0.93
CA GLY A 63 13.02 -7.30 0.60
C GLY A 63 12.92 -6.30 -0.54
N ARG A 64 11.71 -5.90 -0.95
CA ARG A 64 11.54 -4.86 -1.97
C ARG A 64 11.30 -3.50 -1.34
N ILE A 65 11.94 -2.47 -1.87
CA ILE A 65 11.71 -1.07 -1.54
C ILE A 65 11.05 -0.44 -2.76
N SER A 66 9.85 0.09 -2.59
CA SER A 66 9.04 0.64 -3.66
C SER A 66 8.55 2.05 -3.33
N ARG A 67 8.08 2.76 -4.34
CA ARG A 67 7.20 3.92 -4.16
C ARG A 67 5.98 3.81 -5.07
N VAL A 68 4.87 4.45 -4.68
CA VAL A 68 3.64 4.48 -5.47
C VAL A 68 3.04 5.87 -5.50
N HIS A 69 2.54 6.28 -6.67
CA HIS A 69 1.81 7.53 -6.81
C HIS A 69 0.38 7.36 -6.26
N PRO A 70 -0.07 8.18 -5.29
CA PRO A 70 -1.32 7.96 -4.55
C PRO A 70 -2.58 8.06 -5.42
N ASP A 71 -2.55 8.84 -6.51
CA ASP A 71 -3.73 9.00 -7.38
C ASP A 71 -3.81 8.02 -8.56
N THR A 72 -2.66 7.55 -9.06
CA THR A 72 -2.60 6.75 -10.30
C THR A 72 -2.33 5.28 -10.02
N GLY A 73 -1.84 4.93 -8.82
CA GLY A 73 -1.41 3.58 -8.48
C GLY A 73 -0.15 3.12 -9.21
N VAL A 74 0.57 4.02 -9.90
CA VAL A 74 1.83 3.69 -10.56
C VAL A 74 2.88 3.36 -9.51
N GLN A 75 3.24 2.07 -9.42
CA GLN A 75 4.28 1.55 -8.54
C GLN A 75 5.63 1.49 -9.26
N GLU A 76 6.67 1.96 -8.58
CA GLU A 76 8.06 1.87 -9.00
C GLU A 76 8.84 1.09 -7.95
N VAL A 77 9.50 0.01 -8.37
CA VAL A 77 10.41 -0.74 -7.49
C VAL A 77 11.77 -0.06 -7.55
N LEU A 78 12.21 0.48 -6.42
CA LEU A 78 13.46 1.26 -6.31
C LEU A 78 14.66 0.35 -6.01
N ALA A 79 14.44 -0.75 -5.28
CA ALA A 79 15.43 -1.79 -5.05
C ALA A 79 14.78 -3.13 -4.68
N ASP A 80 15.49 -4.22 -4.99
CA ASP A 80 15.23 -5.57 -4.48
C ASP A 80 16.50 -6.07 -3.79
N ILE A 81 16.43 -6.20 -2.47
CA ILE A 81 17.53 -6.68 -1.63
C ILE A 81 17.18 -8.02 -0.97
N SER A 82 16.23 -8.78 -1.54
CA SER A 82 15.77 -10.08 -1.00
C SER A 82 16.90 -11.10 -0.81
N SER A 83 18.01 -11.00 -1.55
CA SER A 83 19.18 -11.85 -1.34
C SER A 83 19.92 -11.61 -0.02
N SER A 84 19.75 -10.41 0.56
CA SER A 84 20.38 -9.99 1.82
C SER A 84 19.42 -10.06 3.00
N VAL A 85 18.12 -10.15 2.72
CA VAL A 85 17.05 -10.11 3.71
C VAL A 85 16.66 -11.52 4.10
N LEU A 86 16.56 -11.76 5.40
CA LEU A 86 16.03 -13.00 5.93
C LEU A 86 14.55 -12.82 6.28
N GLN A 87 13.66 -13.37 5.45
CA GLN A 87 12.22 -13.35 5.71
C GLN A 87 11.74 -14.67 6.34
N ILE A 88 11.47 -14.64 7.64
CA ILE A 88 10.89 -15.76 8.39
C ILE A 88 10.20 -15.23 9.66
N GLY A 89 9.06 -15.80 10.08
CA GLY A 89 8.42 -15.41 11.34
C GLY A 89 7.92 -13.96 11.35
N ALA A 90 8.56 -13.07 12.11
CA ALA A 90 8.39 -11.61 12.12
C ALA A 90 9.48 -10.85 11.33
N ALA A 91 10.54 -11.55 10.93
CA ALA A 91 11.73 -11.02 10.29
C ALA A 91 11.52 -10.71 8.79
N GLY A 92 12.24 -9.73 8.25
CA GLY A 92 12.23 -9.33 6.85
C GLY A 92 12.85 -7.96 6.64
N LEU A 93 12.46 -7.29 5.56
CA LEU A 93 12.66 -5.86 5.38
C LEU A 93 11.49 -5.12 6.03
N LEU A 94 11.81 -4.26 7.01
CA LEU A 94 10.81 -3.75 7.94
C LEU A 94 10.72 -2.23 7.80
N GLY A 95 11.24 -1.45 8.74
CA GLY A 95 11.00 -0.01 8.73
C GLY A 95 11.68 0.77 7.61
N ILE A 96 11.10 1.93 7.30
CA ILE A 96 11.61 2.89 6.32
C ILE A 96 11.46 4.32 6.84
N ALA A 97 12.49 5.14 6.62
CA ALA A 97 12.43 6.59 6.84
C ALA A 97 13.12 7.34 5.71
N LEU A 98 12.66 8.57 5.45
CA LEU A 98 13.27 9.47 4.47
C LEU A 98 14.06 10.55 5.20
N HIS A 99 15.16 10.99 4.60
CA HIS A 99 15.91 12.12 5.13
C HIS A 99 15.03 13.39 5.15
N PRO A 100 15.08 14.23 6.21
CA PRO A 100 14.17 15.38 6.35
C PRO A 100 14.42 16.47 5.29
N SER A 101 15.61 16.47 4.68
CA SER A 101 15.95 17.30 3.52
C SER A 101 16.06 16.43 2.25
N PHE A 102 15.12 15.50 2.03
CA PHE A 102 15.22 14.47 0.98
C PHE A 102 15.51 15.02 -0.41
N LEU A 103 14.93 16.16 -0.80
CA LEU A 103 15.16 16.74 -2.14
C LEU A 103 16.61 17.21 -2.35
N ASP A 104 17.30 17.62 -1.29
CA ASP A 104 18.69 18.09 -1.35
C ASP A 104 19.69 16.99 -0.91
N THR A 105 19.21 16.01 -0.16
CA THR A 105 19.99 14.89 0.38
C THR A 105 19.10 13.65 0.33
N PRO A 106 19.03 12.97 -0.84
CA PRO A 106 18.02 11.95 -1.13
C PRO A 106 18.38 10.61 -0.49
N PHE A 107 18.52 10.60 0.83
CA PHE A 107 18.80 9.38 1.58
C PHE A 107 17.52 8.70 2.05
N ILE A 108 17.46 7.39 1.83
CA ILE A 108 16.43 6.50 2.37
C ILE A 108 17.08 5.59 3.41
N TYR A 109 16.48 5.50 4.58
CA TYR A 109 16.89 4.63 5.66
C TYR A 109 15.97 3.41 5.68
N VAL A 110 16.53 2.22 5.78
CA VAL A 110 15.76 0.99 5.98
C VAL A 110 16.42 0.10 7.02
N ILE A 111 15.62 -0.68 7.72
CA ILE A 111 16.10 -1.71 8.65
C ILE A 111 15.59 -3.08 8.19
N TYR A 112 16.49 -4.06 8.18
CA TYR A 112 16.14 -5.42 7.79
C TYR A 112 16.89 -6.44 8.63
N THR A 113 16.28 -7.62 8.74
CA THR A 113 16.86 -8.76 9.44
C THR A 113 17.72 -9.60 8.51
N TYR A 114 18.82 -10.12 9.03
CA TYR A 114 19.75 -11.00 8.34
C TYR A 114 20.32 -12.02 9.33
N ASP A 115 20.75 -13.17 8.81
CA ASP A 115 21.25 -14.33 9.57
C ASP A 115 20.26 -14.90 10.60
N VAL A 116 20.29 -16.22 10.77
CA VAL A 116 19.56 -16.89 11.86
C VAL A 116 20.39 -18.02 12.41
N ASP A 117 20.52 -18.02 13.74
CA ASP A 117 20.89 -19.23 14.45
C ASP A 117 19.62 -20.05 14.69
N SER A 118 19.43 -21.09 13.90
CA SER A 118 18.26 -21.96 13.99
C SER A 118 18.13 -22.70 15.34
N SER A 119 19.21 -22.80 16.12
CA SER A 119 19.19 -23.45 17.43
C SER A 119 18.65 -22.54 18.53
N THR A 120 18.93 -21.23 18.44
CA THR A 120 18.54 -20.24 19.45
C THR A 120 17.40 -19.32 18.97
N LEU A 121 17.00 -19.43 17.71
CA LEU A 121 16.05 -18.52 17.03
C LEU A 121 16.49 -17.05 17.07
N TYR A 122 17.78 -16.82 17.34
CA TYR A 122 18.41 -15.51 17.38
C TYR A 122 18.67 -15.03 15.96
N MET A 123 18.45 -13.74 15.74
CA MET A 123 18.63 -13.06 14.47
C MET A 123 19.32 -11.73 14.68
N ASN A 124 19.91 -11.19 13.62
CA ASN A 124 20.42 -9.83 13.63
C ASN A 124 19.56 -8.92 12.74
N GLU A 125 19.48 -7.66 13.12
CA GLU A 125 18.99 -6.58 12.27
C GLU A 125 20.13 -5.62 11.95
N ARG A 126 19.99 -4.97 10.80
CA ARG A 126 20.89 -3.93 10.34
C ARG A 126 20.11 -2.74 9.84
N LEU A 127 20.45 -1.56 10.34
CA LEU A 127 20.02 -0.29 9.82
C LEU A 127 21.00 0.16 8.72
N VAL A 128 20.47 0.44 7.54
CA VAL A 128 21.24 0.92 6.40
C VAL A 128 20.64 2.18 5.81
N ARG A 129 21.45 2.89 5.05
CA ARG A 129 21.08 4.06 4.26
C ARG A 129 21.42 3.82 2.81
N PHE A 130 20.51 4.19 1.91
CA PHE A 130 20.73 4.24 0.47
C PHE A 130 20.68 5.69 -0.02
N GLU A 131 21.31 5.94 -1.16
CA GLU A 131 21.14 7.17 -1.93
C GLU A 131 20.12 6.90 -3.05
N PHE A 132 19.13 7.77 -3.19
CA PHE A 132 18.15 7.73 -4.27
C PHE A 132 18.60 8.62 -5.42
N ASP A 133 18.80 8.04 -6.59
CA ASP A 133 19.35 8.73 -7.78
C ASP A 133 18.27 9.33 -8.71
N GLY A 134 17.00 9.25 -8.30
CA GLY A 134 15.84 9.64 -9.10
C GLY A 134 15.13 8.47 -9.78
N SER A 135 15.80 7.31 -9.90
CA SER A 135 15.27 6.09 -10.53
C SER A 135 15.33 4.86 -9.63
N GLY A 136 16.33 4.76 -8.77
CA GLY A 136 16.54 3.61 -7.88
C GLY A 136 17.45 3.93 -6.70
N LEU A 137 17.72 2.91 -5.89
CA LEU A 137 18.58 3.03 -4.71
C LEU A 137 19.98 2.49 -4.98
N ILE A 138 20.98 3.30 -4.66
CA ILE A 138 22.41 3.00 -4.83
C ILE A 138 23.18 3.26 -3.53
N ASN A 139 24.47 2.91 -3.53
CA ASN A 139 25.43 3.28 -2.46
C ASN A 139 24.96 2.93 -1.03
N GLN A 140 24.59 1.67 -0.81
CA GLN A 140 24.21 1.20 0.52
C GLN A 140 25.34 1.43 1.54
N THR A 141 25.00 2.11 2.64
CA THR A 141 25.89 2.34 3.79
C THR A 141 25.27 1.74 5.04
N THR A 142 25.98 0.88 5.74
CA THR A 142 25.55 0.38 7.06
C THR A 142 25.74 1.45 8.12
N LEU A 143 24.66 1.81 8.82
CA LEU A 143 24.69 2.80 9.91
C LEU A 143 24.81 2.14 11.27
N MET A 144 24.11 1.02 11.46
CA MET A 144 24.18 0.22 12.67
C MET A 144 23.97 -1.24 12.32
N ASP A 145 24.81 -2.09 12.87
CA ASP A 145 24.80 -3.53 12.62
C ASP A 145 24.64 -4.33 13.92
N SER A 146 24.35 -5.63 13.79
CA SER A 146 24.25 -6.57 14.92
C SER A 146 23.29 -6.08 16.01
N ILE A 147 22.10 -5.65 15.60
CA ILE A 147 20.97 -5.40 16.51
C ILE A 147 20.33 -6.76 16.77
N GLY A 148 20.27 -7.20 18.03
CA GLY A 148 19.70 -8.51 18.34
C GLY A 148 18.19 -8.53 18.17
N ALA A 149 17.67 -9.56 17.52
CA ALA A 149 16.25 -9.82 17.34
C ALA A 149 15.95 -11.33 17.49
N SER A 150 14.68 -11.70 17.38
CA SER A 150 14.26 -13.10 17.32
C SER A 150 13.16 -13.33 16.27
N LEU A 151 12.90 -14.59 15.94
CA LEU A 151 11.87 -14.98 14.97
C LEU A 151 10.48 -14.39 15.21
N PHE A 152 10.15 -13.99 16.44
CA PHE A 152 8.83 -13.50 16.81
C PHE A 152 8.81 -12.02 17.16
N VAL A 153 9.99 -11.43 17.40
CA VAL A 153 10.16 -10.11 17.99
C VAL A 153 11.33 -9.42 17.33
N ALA A 154 11.02 -8.44 16.49
CA ALA A 154 12.00 -7.68 15.70
C ALA A 154 11.87 -6.16 15.93
N GLY A 155 10.67 -5.68 16.28
CA GLY A 155 10.40 -4.25 16.36
C GLY A 155 10.54 -3.57 15.00
N SER A 156 11.57 -2.74 14.82
CA SER A 156 12.06 -2.20 13.54
C SER A 156 11.31 -1.02 12.89
N ARG A 157 10.49 -0.26 13.61
CA ARG A 157 9.98 1.05 13.13
C ARG A 157 11.06 2.12 13.05
N LEU A 158 10.96 2.99 12.04
CA LEU A 158 11.85 4.13 11.82
C LEU A 158 11.08 5.45 11.75
N ILE A 159 11.54 6.46 12.48
CA ILE A 159 11.07 7.85 12.30
C ILE A 159 12.23 8.83 12.44
N VAL A 160 12.22 9.88 11.63
CA VAL A 160 13.14 11.01 11.82
C VAL A 160 12.38 12.11 12.57
N GLY A 161 12.88 12.46 13.76
CA GLY A 161 12.30 13.52 14.58
C GLY A 161 12.62 14.93 14.10
N PRO A 162 11.91 15.95 14.60
CA PRO A 162 12.16 17.36 14.29
C PRO A 162 13.54 17.84 14.77
N ASP A 163 14.15 17.12 15.71
CA ASP A 163 15.53 17.30 16.18
C ASP A 163 16.58 16.77 15.17
N ARG A 164 16.13 16.32 13.99
CA ARG A 164 16.94 15.72 12.92
C ARG A 164 17.71 14.48 13.38
N LYS A 165 17.11 13.68 14.28
CA LYS A 165 17.65 12.38 14.68
C LYS A 165 16.78 11.26 14.16
N LEU A 166 17.42 10.12 13.90
CA LEU A 166 16.74 8.89 13.53
C LEU A 166 16.45 8.07 14.78
N TYR A 167 15.17 7.77 15.00
CA TYR A 167 14.70 6.90 16.06
C TYR A 167 14.41 5.51 15.50
N VAL A 168 14.86 4.48 16.21
CA VAL A 168 14.79 3.08 15.77
C VAL A 168 14.24 2.24 16.91
N THR A 169 13.09 1.62 16.72
CA THR A 169 12.57 0.66 17.68
C THR A 169 13.24 -0.70 17.47
N THR A 170 13.58 -1.42 18.52
CA THR A 170 14.16 -2.77 18.41
C THR A 170 13.44 -3.75 19.30
N GLY A 171 13.14 -4.92 18.76
CA GLY A 171 12.57 -6.03 19.53
C GLY A 171 13.59 -6.64 20.50
N CYS A 172 13.11 -7.38 21.49
CA CYS A 172 13.95 -8.21 22.35
C CYS A 172 14.34 -9.55 21.69
N THR A 173 15.41 -10.16 22.20
CA THR A 173 15.86 -11.50 21.80
C THR A 173 15.19 -12.56 22.67
N GLN A 174 15.51 -13.84 22.49
CA GLN A 174 15.05 -14.91 23.41
C GLN A 174 15.65 -14.79 24.82
N ASP A 175 16.74 -14.04 24.98
CA ASP A 175 17.22 -13.61 26.29
C ASP A 175 16.57 -12.26 26.64
N PHE A 176 15.41 -12.32 27.27
CA PHE A 176 14.63 -11.11 27.56
C PHE A 176 15.35 -10.13 28.49
N THR A 177 16.34 -10.59 29.26
CA THR A 177 17.13 -9.70 30.14
C THR A 177 17.89 -8.63 29.36
N GLN A 178 18.12 -8.83 28.06
CA GLN A 178 18.74 -7.85 27.18
C GLN A 178 17.94 -6.54 27.07
N ALA A 179 16.62 -6.58 27.28
CA ALA A 179 15.78 -5.37 27.28
C ALA A 179 16.16 -4.40 28.42
N GLN A 180 16.67 -4.91 29.55
CA GLN A 180 17.16 -4.12 30.68
C GLN A 180 18.67 -3.79 30.60
N ASN A 181 19.41 -4.47 29.73
CA ASN A 181 20.84 -4.27 29.56
C ASN A 181 21.15 -3.07 28.65
N LEU A 182 21.78 -2.01 29.20
CA LEU A 182 22.21 -0.83 28.46
C LEU A 182 23.34 -1.10 27.44
N GLN A 183 24.06 -2.22 27.56
CA GLN A 183 25.07 -2.62 26.57
C GLN A 183 24.46 -3.37 25.38
N SER A 184 23.16 -3.68 25.45
CA SER A 184 22.42 -4.31 24.36
C SER A 184 21.64 -3.28 23.55
N LYS A 185 21.50 -3.56 22.25
CA LYS A 185 20.64 -2.80 21.33
C LYS A 185 19.22 -3.36 21.27
N SER A 186 18.95 -4.51 21.89
CA SER A 186 17.68 -5.24 21.78
C SER A 186 16.69 -4.75 22.85
N GLY A 187 15.40 -4.65 22.52
CA GLY A 187 14.36 -4.19 23.43
C GLY A 187 14.54 -2.71 23.82
N LYS A 188 14.77 -1.84 22.84
CA LYS A 188 15.10 -0.41 23.03
C LYS A 188 14.31 0.47 22.07
N LEU A 189 14.18 1.74 22.43
CA LEU A 189 14.17 2.81 21.43
C LEU A 189 15.58 3.39 21.34
N LEU A 190 16.19 3.34 20.16
CA LEU A 190 17.49 3.93 19.89
C LEU A 190 17.32 5.30 19.23
N ARG A 191 18.26 6.23 19.45
CA ARG A 191 18.31 7.57 18.82
C ARG A 191 19.71 7.82 18.27
N LEU A 192 19.78 8.10 16.96
CA LEU A 192 21.02 8.25 16.19
C LEU A 192 21.06 9.58 15.44
N ASN A 193 22.26 10.08 15.17
CA ASN A 193 22.45 11.04 14.10
C ASN A 193 22.12 10.39 12.74
N LEU A 194 21.80 11.21 11.74
CA LEU A 194 21.43 10.75 10.39
C LEU A 194 22.57 10.05 9.63
N ASP A 195 23.80 10.09 10.16
CA ASP A 195 24.98 9.37 9.69
C ASP A 195 25.26 8.08 10.49
N GLY A 196 24.40 7.71 11.44
CA GLY A 196 24.53 6.53 12.30
C GLY A 196 25.35 6.75 13.57
N THR A 197 25.97 7.91 13.78
CA THR A 197 26.72 8.19 15.01
C THR A 197 25.81 8.47 16.20
N VAL A 198 26.30 8.27 17.42
CA VAL A 198 25.52 8.56 18.64
C VAL A 198 25.47 10.09 18.87
N PRO A 199 24.28 10.69 19.08
CA PRO A 199 24.17 12.10 19.42
C PRO A 199 24.87 12.44 20.74
N GLN A 200 25.53 13.59 20.84
CA GLN A 200 26.19 14.02 22.08
C GLN A 200 25.19 14.32 23.21
N ASP A 201 23.97 14.71 22.84
CA ASP A 201 22.86 15.00 23.74
C ASP A 201 22.01 13.74 24.05
N ASN A 202 22.46 12.54 23.67
CA ASN A 202 21.71 11.33 23.98
C ASN A 202 21.65 11.08 25.49
N PRO A 203 20.58 10.47 26.02
CA PRO A 203 20.38 10.41 27.47
C PRO A 203 21.49 9.63 28.19
N TYR A 204 22.00 8.57 27.56
CA TYR A 204 23.17 7.83 28.01
C TYR A 204 24.39 8.24 27.17
N SER A 205 25.39 8.84 27.80
CA SER A 205 26.57 9.37 27.10
C SER A 205 27.28 8.28 26.30
N GLY A 206 27.53 8.56 25.01
CA GLY A 206 28.19 7.64 24.09
C GLY A 206 27.41 6.36 23.75
N ASN A 207 26.13 6.29 24.13
CA ASN A 207 25.27 5.12 23.93
C ASN A 207 24.02 5.49 23.12
N PRO A 208 23.61 4.71 22.11
CA PRO A 208 22.45 5.02 21.27
C PRO A 208 21.09 4.86 21.95
N VAL A 209 21.01 4.22 23.13
CA VAL A 209 19.74 4.01 23.84
C VAL A 209 19.10 5.35 24.21
N TYR A 210 17.83 5.50 23.85
CA TYR A 210 16.96 6.60 24.25
C TYR A 210 16.02 6.20 25.39
N SER A 211 15.39 5.02 25.27
CA SER A 211 14.63 4.34 26.32
C SER A 211 14.81 2.82 26.25
N LEU A 212 14.50 2.12 27.34
CA LEU A 212 14.74 0.68 27.48
C LEU A 212 13.55 -0.05 28.11
N GLY A 213 13.63 -1.38 28.19
CA GLY A 213 12.56 -2.20 28.76
C GLY A 213 11.41 -2.42 27.79
N HIS A 214 11.69 -2.48 26.48
CA HIS A 214 10.68 -2.76 25.45
C HIS A 214 10.69 -4.24 25.07
N ARG A 215 9.51 -4.79 24.75
CA ARG A 215 9.36 -6.15 24.25
C ARG A 215 9.41 -6.17 22.73
N ASN A 216 8.38 -5.67 22.07
CA ASN A 216 8.24 -5.74 20.61
C ASN A 216 7.49 -4.51 20.06
N PRO A 217 8.14 -3.34 20.04
CA PRO A 217 7.56 -2.10 19.51
C PRO A 217 7.31 -2.16 18.00
N GLN A 218 6.04 -2.06 17.58
CA GLN A 218 5.58 -2.23 16.19
C GLN A 218 4.97 -0.95 15.60
N GLY A 219 4.61 0.02 16.43
CA GLY A 219 4.15 1.34 16.01
C GLY A 219 4.97 2.46 16.62
N LEU A 220 5.18 3.53 15.87
CA LEU A 220 5.94 4.69 16.34
C LEU A 220 5.52 5.97 15.61
N ASP A 221 5.11 6.97 16.37
CA ASP A 221 4.83 8.30 15.86
C ASP A 221 5.35 9.40 16.78
N LEU A 222 5.60 10.59 16.23
CA LEU A 222 6.09 11.76 16.95
C LEU A 222 5.26 12.98 16.58
N HIS A 223 4.48 13.48 17.54
CA HIS A 223 3.64 14.65 17.37
C HIS A 223 3.89 15.66 18.51
N ASN A 224 4.13 16.93 18.17
CA ASN A 224 4.37 18.01 19.13
C ASN A 224 5.41 17.70 20.22
N GLY A 225 6.44 16.92 19.88
CA GLY A 225 7.50 16.50 20.82
C GLY A 225 7.13 15.33 21.73
N ILE A 226 5.92 14.78 21.61
CA ILE A 226 5.51 13.54 22.26
C ILE A 226 5.79 12.38 21.31
N ILE A 227 6.49 11.35 21.80
CA ILE A 227 6.72 10.11 21.07
C ILE A 227 5.69 9.10 21.55
N TYR A 228 4.80 8.67 20.66
CA TYR A 228 3.87 7.57 20.90
C TYR A 228 4.47 6.30 20.33
N LEU A 229 4.51 5.24 21.13
CA LEU A 229 5.03 3.94 20.74
C LEU A 229 4.00 2.88 21.08
N ALA A 230 3.82 1.91 20.20
CA ALA A 230 2.88 0.82 20.42
C ALA A 230 3.59 -0.53 20.31
N GLU A 231 3.37 -1.44 21.26
CA GLU A 231 4.15 -2.69 21.34
C GLU A 231 3.33 -3.91 21.76
N HIS A 232 3.74 -5.09 21.25
CA HIS A 232 3.10 -6.34 21.63
C HIS A 232 3.56 -6.82 23.01
N GLY A 233 2.60 -7.17 23.87
CA GLY A 233 2.85 -7.96 25.06
C GLY A 233 3.04 -9.46 24.77
N PRO A 234 3.37 -10.29 25.78
CA PRO A 234 3.67 -11.71 25.59
C PRO A 234 2.43 -12.56 25.27
N HIS A 235 1.33 -12.34 25.99
CA HIS A 235 0.07 -13.10 25.88
C HIS A 235 -1.16 -12.19 26.04
N ASN A 236 -1.01 -11.19 26.91
CA ASN A 236 -1.82 -10.04 27.28
C ASN A 236 -0.96 -8.77 27.12
N ASP A 237 -1.48 -7.62 27.54
CA ASP A 237 -0.75 -6.37 27.72
C ASP A 237 -0.01 -5.89 26.48
N ASP A 238 -0.74 -5.81 25.36
CA ASP A 238 -0.33 -4.91 24.28
C ASP A 238 -0.41 -3.48 24.83
N GLU A 239 0.57 -2.64 24.51
CA GLU A 239 0.72 -1.33 25.15
C GLU A 239 0.72 -0.18 24.14
N ILE A 240 0.23 0.97 24.58
CA ILE A 240 0.52 2.30 24.01
C ILE A 240 1.33 3.05 25.06
N ASN A 241 2.52 3.50 24.70
CA ASN A 241 3.50 4.15 25.55
C ASN A 241 3.74 5.60 25.10
N ILE A 242 3.84 6.52 26.05
CA ILE A 242 4.44 7.85 25.82
C ILE A 242 5.92 7.75 26.20
N ILE A 243 6.80 7.92 25.21
CA ILE A 243 8.22 7.70 25.39
C ILE A 243 8.93 8.88 26.04
N GLN A 244 9.61 8.60 27.16
CA GLN A 244 10.45 9.53 27.89
C GLN A 244 11.93 9.17 27.70
N ALA A 245 12.79 10.17 27.60
CA ALA A 245 14.24 9.98 27.62
C ALA A 245 14.66 9.29 28.94
N LYS A 246 15.47 8.22 28.86
CA LYS A 246 15.83 7.32 29.97
C LYS A 246 14.66 6.53 30.58
N GLY A 247 13.47 6.57 30.00
CA GLY A 247 12.34 5.79 30.47
C GLY A 247 12.66 4.29 30.44
N ASN A 248 12.27 3.59 31.52
CA ASN A 248 12.30 2.14 31.61
C ASN A 248 10.87 1.61 31.59
N TYR A 249 10.52 0.85 30.55
CA TYR A 249 9.17 0.34 30.28
C TYR A 249 8.98 -1.09 30.81
N GLY A 250 9.84 -1.53 31.72
CA GLY A 250 9.56 -2.68 32.59
C GLY A 250 9.94 -4.05 32.03
N TRP A 251 9.77 -4.30 30.73
CA TRP A 251 10.00 -5.64 30.17
C TRP A 251 11.41 -6.17 30.44
N PRO A 252 11.58 -7.44 30.87
CA PRO A 252 10.55 -8.47 31.10
C PRO A 252 10.06 -8.57 32.54
N ASN A 253 10.45 -7.64 33.42
CA ASN A 253 10.17 -7.74 34.85
C ASN A 253 8.82 -7.13 35.23
N VAL A 254 8.22 -6.34 34.33
CA VAL A 254 6.87 -5.78 34.43
C VAL A 254 6.20 -5.90 33.07
N GLU A 255 4.95 -6.34 33.05
CA GLU A 255 4.11 -6.43 31.85
C GLU A 255 2.89 -5.52 32.02
N GLY A 256 2.70 -4.50 31.18
CA GLY A 256 1.59 -3.56 31.33
C GLY A 256 1.78 -2.60 32.51
N TYR A 257 0.78 -2.56 33.39
CA TYR A 257 0.79 -1.69 34.57
C TYR A 257 1.57 -2.32 35.73
N CYS A 258 2.03 -1.50 36.68
CA CYS A 258 2.63 -1.98 37.93
C CYS A 258 1.55 -2.45 38.91
N ASP A 259 0.80 -3.49 38.55
CA ASP A 259 -0.38 -3.96 39.27
C ASP A 259 -0.25 -5.38 39.87
N ASP A 260 0.86 -6.08 39.59
CA ASP A 260 1.22 -7.30 40.33
C ASP A 260 2.08 -6.98 41.57
N THR A 261 1.69 -7.57 42.71
CA THR A 261 2.44 -7.48 43.97
C THR A 261 3.90 -7.95 43.87
N SER A 262 4.21 -8.85 42.94
CA SER A 262 5.56 -9.35 42.67
C SER A 262 6.44 -8.35 41.91
N GLU A 263 5.83 -7.42 41.18
CA GLU A 263 6.50 -6.38 40.38
C GLU A 263 6.70 -5.08 41.18
N THR A 264 5.88 -4.85 42.21
CA THR A 264 5.81 -3.58 42.95
C THR A 264 7.18 -3.07 43.41
N GLN A 265 8.02 -3.94 43.97
CA GLN A 265 9.35 -3.52 44.43
C GLN A 265 10.26 -3.13 43.25
N TYR A 266 10.21 -3.88 42.15
CA TYR A 266 10.97 -3.58 40.95
C TYR A 266 10.50 -2.29 40.29
N CYS A 267 9.19 -2.05 40.25
CA CYS A 267 8.60 -0.80 39.75
C CYS A 267 9.15 0.44 40.48
N ILE A 268 9.23 0.38 41.80
CA ILE A 268 9.79 1.46 42.64
C ILE A 268 11.29 1.61 42.40
N ASP A 269 12.04 0.50 42.50
CA ASP A 269 13.51 0.54 42.44
C ASP A 269 14.03 0.95 41.05
N SER A 270 13.30 0.59 40.00
CA SER A 270 13.68 0.86 38.60
C SER A 270 12.98 2.07 38.00
N MET A 271 12.11 2.76 38.77
CA MET A 271 11.30 3.90 38.33
C MET A 271 10.57 3.61 37.01
N ILE A 272 9.80 2.54 36.98
CA ILE A 272 9.11 2.08 35.78
C ILE A 272 8.11 3.14 35.30
N VAL A 273 8.15 3.40 33.99
CA VAL A 273 7.19 4.26 33.29
C VAL A 273 6.06 3.37 32.82
N GLU A 274 4.89 3.54 33.40
CA GLU A 274 3.69 2.79 33.01
C GLU A 274 3.16 3.22 31.64
N PRO A 275 2.48 2.32 30.92
CA PRO A 275 1.89 2.64 29.63
C PRO A 275 0.76 3.65 29.76
N LEU A 276 0.58 4.44 28.69
CA LEU A 276 -0.63 5.28 28.54
C LEU A 276 -1.88 4.40 28.50
N TYR A 277 -1.78 3.21 27.89
CA TYR A 277 -2.83 2.20 27.86
C TYR A 277 -2.26 0.80 27.74
N SER A 278 -2.80 -0.15 28.51
CA SER A 278 -2.56 -1.58 28.33
C SER A 278 -3.86 -2.34 28.00
N TYR A 279 -3.80 -3.24 27.01
CA TYR A 279 -4.92 -4.10 26.62
C TYR A 279 -4.89 -5.43 27.39
N ILE A 280 -6.02 -5.78 28.02
CA ILE A 280 -6.20 -7.04 28.77
C ILE A 280 -5.83 -8.30 27.98
N ALA A 281 -6.00 -8.28 26.65
CA ALA A 281 -5.59 -9.35 25.77
C ALA A 281 -4.82 -8.80 24.58
N THR A 282 -3.86 -9.57 24.07
CA THR A 282 -3.14 -9.23 22.84
C THR A 282 -4.13 -8.98 21.71
N ILE A 283 -4.08 -7.76 21.16
CA ILE A 283 -4.84 -7.34 19.98
C ILE A 283 -3.98 -7.43 18.72
N GLY A 284 -2.69 -7.80 18.85
CA GLY A 284 -1.72 -7.74 17.77
C GLY A 284 -1.55 -6.29 17.32
N ILE A 285 -1.23 -5.41 18.27
CA ILE A 285 -1.07 -3.99 18.03
C ILE A 285 0.04 -3.71 17.01
N SER A 286 -0.23 -2.86 16.03
CA SER A 286 0.74 -2.51 15.00
C SER A 286 0.96 -1.00 15.01
N GLU A 287 0.73 -0.31 13.90
CA GLU A 287 0.98 1.13 13.86
C GLU A 287 0.12 1.91 14.85
N VAL A 288 0.71 2.98 15.40
CA VAL A 288 0.02 4.07 16.08
C VAL A 288 0.40 5.37 15.38
N MET A 289 -0.58 6.19 15.02
CA MET A 289 -0.37 7.49 14.38
C MET A 289 -1.28 8.53 15.00
N PHE A 290 -0.75 9.71 15.33
CA PHE A 290 -1.53 10.86 15.75
C PHE A 290 -2.20 11.49 14.53
N TYR A 291 -3.53 11.61 14.56
CA TYR A 291 -4.29 12.19 13.47
C TYR A 291 -4.25 13.73 13.51
N GLU A 292 -3.57 14.34 12.53
CA GLU A 292 -3.43 15.80 12.41
C GLU A 292 -4.47 16.45 11.48
N GLY A 293 -5.36 15.64 10.89
CA GLY A 293 -6.31 16.09 9.88
C GLY A 293 -7.63 16.61 10.43
N ASN A 294 -8.48 17.09 9.52
CA ASN A 294 -9.88 17.45 9.78
C ASN A 294 -10.85 16.77 8.80
N ALA A 295 -10.33 15.90 7.93
CA ALA A 295 -11.12 15.17 6.95
C ALA A 295 -12.05 14.14 7.62
N PHE A 296 -11.62 13.60 8.77
CA PHE A 296 -12.38 12.71 9.63
C PHE A 296 -12.53 13.35 11.01
N PRO A 297 -13.60 14.13 11.26
CA PRO A 297 -13.85 14.76 12.56
C PRO A 297 -13.83 13.77 13.73
N GLU A 298 -14.28 12.54 13.49
CA GLU A 298 -14.27 11.45 14.47
C GLU A 298 -12.85 11.10 14.96
N PHE A 299 -11.82 11.43 14.19
CA PHE A 299 -10.42 11.12 14.48
C PHE A 299 -9.65 12.29 15.07
N GLU A 300 -10.21 13.51 15.10
CA GLU A 300 -9.51 14.69 15.62
C GLU A 300 -8.91 14.45 17.00
N ASN A 301 -7.67 14.90 17.23
CA ASN A 301 -6.98 14.75 18.52
C ASN A 301 -6.99 13.32 19.07
N SER A 302 -6.76 12.34 18.19
CA SER A 302 -6.77 10.93 18.55
C SER A 302 -5.54 10.22 17.99
N LEU A 303 -5.13 9.14 18.67
CA LEU A 303 -4.25 8.15 18.07
C LEU A 303 -5.08 7.15 17.28
N LEU A 304 -4.71 6.90 16.03
CA LEU A 304 -5.19 5.81 15.21
C LEU A 304 -4.29 4.61 15.43
N GLN A 305 -4.79 3.63 16.17
CA GLN A 305 -4.05 2.41 16.49
C GLN A 305 -4.61 1.23 15.69
N LEU A 306 -3.73 0.60 14.92
CA LEU A 306 -4.09 -0.50 14.02
C LEU A 306 -3.87 -1.87 14.65
N SER A 307 -4.76 -2.80 14.33
CA SER A 307 -4.67 -4.16 14.85
C SER A 307 -4.53 -5.23 13.76
N LEU A 308 -3.52 -6.08 13.95
CA LEU A 308 -3.28 -7.29 13.18
C LEU A 308 -4.24 -8.41 13.58
N LYS A 309 -4.39 -8.71 14.88
CA LYS A 309 -5.17 -9.88 15.35
C LYS A 309 -6.65 -9.58 15.45
N ASN A 310 -7.01 -8.41 15.97
CA ASN A 310 -8.40 -7.97 16.12
C ASN A 310 -8.99 -7.29 14.87
N GLN A 311 -8.17 -7.02 13.85
CA GLN A 311 -8.59 -6.63 12.49
C GLN A 311 -9.52 -5.42 12.47
N ARG A 312 -9.07 -4.31 13.06
CA ARG A 312 -9.83 -3.05 13.17
C ARG A 312 -8.90 -1.87 13.43
N ILE A 313 -9.46 -0.66 13.30
CA ILE A 313 -8.82 0.58 13.73
C ILE A 313 -9.43 0.99 15.07
N TYR A 314 -8.58 1.21 16.05
CA TYR A 314 -8.95 1.83 17.32
C TYR A 314 -8.65 3.32 17.26
N VAL A 315 -9.61 4.15 17.68
CA VAL A 315 -9.47 5.60 17.77
C VAL A 315 -9.38 5.95 19.24
N VAL A 316 -8.17 6.21 19.69
CA VAL A 316 -7.85 6.52 21.10
C VAL A 316 -7.92 8.03 21.26
N LYS A 317 -9.04 8.54 21.78
CA LYS A 317 -9.27 9.98 21.93
C LYS A 317 -8.42 10.52 23.08
N LEU A 318 -7.63 11.54 22.79
CA LEU A 318 -6.78 12.19 23.78
C LEU A 318 -7.42 13.47 24.31
N ASP A 319 -6.97 13.89 25.50
CA ASP A 319 -7.21 15.24 25.98
C ASP A 319 -6.38 16.27 25.19
N SER A 320 -6.56 17.56 25.46
CA SER A 320 -5.84 18.62 24.75
C SER A 320 -4.32 18.63 25.03
N SER A 321 -3.86 17.91 26.05
CA SER A 321 -2.43 17.79 26.35
C SER A 321 -1.76 16.68 25.53
N GLY A 322 -2.54 15.78 24.95
CA GLY A 322 -2.06 14.59 24.24
C GLY A 322 -1.52 13.51 25.18
N GLN A 323 -1.65 13.66 26.51
CA GLN A 323 -1.03 12.79 27.51
C GLN A 323 -2.02 11.94 28.30
N ASN A 324 -3.33 12.16 28.14
CA ASN A 324 -4.35 11.33 28.78
C ASN A 324 -5.37 10.85 27.76
N ILE A 325 -5.85 9.62 27.95
CA ILE A 325 -6.95 9.04 27.15
C ILE A 325 -8.28 9.45 27.78
N LEU A 326 -9.19 9.98 26.95
CA LEU A 326 -10.56 10.29 27.35
C LEU A 326 -11.48 9.07 27.16
N TYR A 327 -11.42 8.45 25.99
CA TYR A 327 -12.17 7.26 25.63
C TYR A 327 -11.59 6.63 24.36
N GLN A 328 -12.09 5.44 24.01
CA GLN A 328 -11.67 4.72 22.80
C GLN A 328 -12.89 4.30 21.98
N ASN A 329 -12.85 4.59 20.68
CA ASN A 329 -13.80 4.08 19.69
C ASN A 329 -13.13 3.01 18.80
N GLN A 330 -13.93 2.26 18.04
CA GLN A 330 -13.45 1.23 17.12
C GLN A 330 -14.24 1.26 15.81
N TYR A 331 -13.52 1.12 14.69
CA TYR A 331 -14.11 1.13 13.35
C TYR A 331 -13.56 -0.01 12.50
N PHE A 332 -14.32 -0.34 11.44
CA PHE A 332 -13.94 -1.31 10.41
C PHE A 332 -13.66 -2.73 10.92
N HIS A 333 -14.50 -3.19 11.85
CA HIS A 333 -14.36 -4.51 12.47
C HIS A 333 -14.41 -5.65 11.44
N TYR A 334 -13.29 -6.34 11.24
CA TYR A 334 -13.09 -7.42 10.25
C TYR A 334 -13.25 -7.01 8.78
N GLU A 335 -13.50 -5.75 8.48
CA GLU A 335 -13.81 -5.29 7.12
C GLU A 335 -12.60 -5.40 6.19
N PHE A 336 -11.43 -5.01 6.70
CA PHE A 336 -10.19 -4.90 5.92
C PHE A 336 -9.12 -5.93 6.31
N GLY A 337 -9.48 -6.87 7.18
CA GLY A 337 -8.56 -7.89 7.66
C GLY A 337 -7.46 -7.34 8.57
N ARG A 338 -6.25 -7.91 8.49
CA ARG A 338 -5.12 -7.55 9.36
C ARG A 338 -4.52 -6.22 8.91
N LEU A 339 -4.47 -5.24 9.80
CA LEU A 339 -3.94 -3.90 9.49
C LEU A 339 -2.51 -3.78 10.04
N ARG A 340 -1.59 -3.23 9.24
CA ARG A 340 -0.15 -3.17 9.54
C ARG A 340 0.33 -1.73 9.72
N ASP A 341 0.04 -0.87 8.75
CA ASP A 341 0.52 0.51 8.75
C ASP A 341 -0.51 1.48 8.19
N ILE A 342 -0.46 2.73 8.64
CA ILE A 342 -1.36 3.80 8.19
C ILE A 342 -0.56 5.09 7.97
N LEU A 343 -0.83 5.73 6.83
CA LEU A 343 -0.20 6.98 6.42
C LEU A 343 -1.27 8.03 6.13
N GLN A 344 -1.10 9.22 6.69
CA GLN A 344 -1.94 10.38 6.38
C GLN A 344 -1.34 11.23 5.26
N MET A 345 -2.17 11.62 4.30
CA MET A 345 -1.85 12.62 3.28
C MET A 345 -2.23 14.04 3.71
N PRO A 346 -1.58 15.10 3.18
CA PRO A 346 -1.94 16.49 3.45
C PRO A 346 -3.37 16.88 3.06
N ASP A 347 -3.93 16.19 2.07
CA ASP A 347 -5.32 16.40 1.61
C ASP A 347 -6.35 15.67 2.49
N GLY A 348 -5.91 14.97 3.54
CA GLY A 348 -6.75 14.29 4.51
C GLY A 348 -7.07 12.83 4.18
N ARG A 349 -6.63 12.30 3.03
CA ARG A 349 -6.74 10.87 2.73
C ARG A 349 -5.86 10.05 3.67
N LEU A 350 -6.32 8.84 3.99
CA LEU A 350 -5.54 7.86 4.73
C LEU A 350 -5.24 6.66 3.83
N PHE A 351 -4.00 6.21 3.81
CA PHE A 351 -3.59 4.98 3.15
C PHE A 351 -3.25 3.94 4.19
N VAL A 352 -3.78 2.73 4.06
CA VAL A 352 -3.63 1.66 5.03
C VAL A 352 -3.05 0.43 4.35
N ALA A 353 -1.97 -0.10 4.92
CA ALA A 353 -1.33 -1.34 4.52
C ALA A 353 -1.92 -2.51 5.31
N GLY A 354 -2.24 -3.63 4.65
CA GLY A 354 -2.82 -4.77 5.34
C GLY A 354 -2.88 -6.07 4.54
N GLN A 355 -3.59 -7.04 5.13
CA GLN A 355 -3.96 -8.31 4.54
C GLN A 355 -5.48 -8.48 4.62
N PRO A 356 -6.19 -8.68 3.49
CA PRO A 356 -7.64 -8.75 3.48
C PRO A 356 -8.12 -10.04 4.17
N PRO A 357 -9.43 -10.18 4.50
CA PRO A 357 -9.99 -11.31 5.26
C PRO A 357 -9.87 -12.71 4.62
N GLN A 358 -9.13 -12.88 3.52
CA GLN A 358 -8.93 -14.16 2.83
C GLN A 358 -7.48 -14.65 3.04
N ASN A 359 -7.32 -15.93 3.37
CA ASN A 359 -6.02 -16.57 3.64
C ASN A 359 -5.18 -16.80 2.37
N ASP A 360 -5.15 -15.86 1.43
CA ASP A 360 -4.17 -15.83 0.35
C ASP A 360 -2.89 -15.16 0.88
N PRO A 361 -1.78 -15.89 1.08
CA PRO A 361 -0.54 -15.33 1.61
C PRO A 361 0.08 -14.27 0.69
N PHE A 362 -0.36 -14.16 -0.57
CA PHE A 362 0.15 -13.20 -1.54
C PHE A 362 -0.78 -12.02 -1.78
N ASN A 363 -1.93 -11.94 -1.11
CA ASN A 363 -2.92 -10.91 -1.37
C ASN A 363 -2.81 -9.73 -0.39
N HIS A 364 -1.60 -9.27 -0.06
CA HIS A 364 -1.46 -8.03 0.72
C HIS A 364 -1.68 -6.81 -0.17
N TYR A 365 -2.07 -5.70 0.43
CA TYR A 365 -2.59 -4.55 -0.28
C TYR A 365 -2.36 -3.26 0.48
N ILE A 366 -2.39 -2.16 -0.27
CA ILE A 366 -2.49 -0.80 0.25
C ILE A 366 -3.84 -0.26 -0.26
N PHE A 367 -4.67 0.24 0.64
CA PHE A 367 -5.98 0.81 0.31
C PHE A 367 -6.15 2.21 0.88
N GLU A 368 -6.99 3.00 0.23
CA GLU A 368 -7.35 4.37 0.56
C GLU A 368 -8.63 4.38 1.39
N LEU A 369 -8.66 5.23 2.42
CA LEU A 369 -9.86 5.73 3.11
C LEU A 369 -9.97 7.23 2.84
N LYS A 370 -11.12 7.69 2.36
CA LYS A 370 -11.40 9.12 2.18
C LYS A 370 -12.86 9.47 2.52
N PRO A 371 -13.15 10.68 3.02
CA PRO A 371 -14.53 11.11 3.23
C PRO A 371 -15.30 11.19 1.92
N ALA A 372 -16.51 10.65 1.90
CA ALA A 372 -17.40 10.72 0.76
C ALA A 372 -17.98 12.14 0.61
N GLY A 373 -17.93 12.69 -0.61
CA GLY A 373 -18.59 13.95 -0.96
C GLY A 373 -17.87 15.25 -0.55
N ILE A 374 -16.67 15.20 0.04
CA ILE A 374 -15.81 16.38 0.16
C ILE A 374 -15.00 16.51 -1.14
N PRO A 375 -15.06 17.64 -1.87
CA PRO A 375 -14.18 17.87 -3.01
C PRO A 375 -12.72 17.78 -2.53
N THR A 376 -11.96 16.83 -3.05
CA THR A 376 -10.50 16.83 -2.88
C THR A 376 -9.98 18.15 -3.42
N CYS A 377 -9.19 18.87 -2.61
CA CYS A 377 -8.57 20.10 -3.10
C CYS A 377 -7.46 19.70 -4.08
N ALA A 378 -7.78 19.77 -5.37
CA ALA A 378 -6.85 19.33 -6.40
C ALA A 378 -5.58 20.18 -6.39
N THR A 379 -4.43 19.55 -6.66
CA THR A 379 -3.17 20.27 -6.87
C THR A 379 -3.29 21.17 -8.11
N PRO A 380 -2.88 22.45 -8.05
CA PRO A 380 -2.84 23.30 -9.23
C PRO A 380 -1.98 22.70 -10.35
N ALA A 381 -2.54 22.65 -11.56
CA ALA A 381 -1.88 22.06 -12.74
C ALA A 381 -1.14 23.12 -13.58
N ASN A 382 -0.27 22.66 -14.49
CA ASN A 382 0.45 23.49 -15.46
C ASN A 382 1.14 24.75 -14.87
N PRO A 383 2.04 24.61 -13.88
CA PRO A 383 2.86 25.75 -13.45
C PRO A 383 3.76 26.20 -14.61
N ASP A 384 3.71 27.46 -14.98
CA ASP A 384 4.49 28.04 -16.08
C ASP A 384 5.14 29.36 -15.68
N THR A 385 6.32 29.63 -16.24
CA THR A 385 7.12 30.83 -15.97
C THR A 385 7.37 31.63 -17.24
N ALA A 386 6.87 32.87 -17.26
CA ALA A 386 7.22 33.84 -18.30
C ALA A 386 8.23 34.87 -17.76
N ILE A 387 9.36 35.04 -18.46
CA ILE A 387 10.40 36.02 -18.13
C ILE A 387 10.33 37.17 -19.13
N SER A 388 10.24 38.40 -18.62
CA SER A 388 10.44 39.63 -19.39
C SER A 388 11.72 40.33 -18.91
N ASN A 389 12.12 41.42 -19.57
CA ASN A 389 13.36 42.14 -19.24
C ASN A 389 13.47 42.52 -17.75
N ASP A 390 12.34 42.85 -17.10
CA ASP A 390 12.32 43.39 -15.74
C ASP A 390 11.38 42.63 -14.78
N THR A 391 10.73 41.54 -15.24
CA THR A 391 9.73 40.83 -14.42
C THR A 391 9.74 39.33 -14.66
N VAL A 392 9.35 38.57 -13.64
CA VAL A 392 9.05 37.14 -13.74
C VAL A 392 7.57 36.94 -13.42
N THR A 393 6.84 36.22 -14.27
CA THR A 393 5.43 35.89 -14.07
C THR A 393 5.27 34.40 -13.86
N PHE A 394 4.66 34.02 -12.73
CA PHE A 394 4.26 32.66 -12.38
C PHE A 394 2.78 32.49 -12.70
N SER A 395 2.40 31.42 -13.39
CA SER A 395 1.00 31.12 -13.71
C SER A 395 0.67 29.64 -13.53
N TRP A 396 -0.60 29.32 -13.27
CA TRP A 396 -1.09 27.96 -13.03
C TRP A 396 -2.58 27.83 -13.38
N ASP A 397 -3.08 26.60 -13.50
CA ASP A 397 -4.49 26.35 -13.76
C ASP A 397 -5.39 26.58 -12.52
N PRO A 398 -6.60 27.12 -12.70
CA PRO A 398 -7.54 27.29 -11.59
C PRO A 398 -8.02 25.96 -11.01
N VAL A 399 -8.00 25.85 -9.68
CA VAL A 399 -8.55 24.73 -8.91
C VAL A 399 -9.99 25.05 -8.48
N PRO A 400 -10.99 24.22 -8.86
CA PRO A 400 -12.37 24.38 -8.41
C PRO A 400 -12.48 24.35 -6.88
N GLY A 401 -13.18 25.33 -6.31
CA GLY A 401 -13.37 25.42 -4.86
C GLY A 401 -12.18 25.99 -4.09
N ALA A 402 -11.09 26.38 -4.76
CA ALA A 402 -9.96 27.04 -4.10
C ALA A 402 -10.37 28.43 -3.56
N THR A 403 -10.17 28.63 -2.27
CA THR A 403 -10.32 29.90 -1.57
C THR A 403 -9.02 30.72 -1.57
N GLN A 404 -7.88 30.06 -1.77
CA GLN A 404 -6.55 30.67 -1.71
C GLN A 404 -5.51 29.80 -2.45
N TYR A 405 -4.44 30.42 -2.95
CA TYR A 405 -3.23 29.76 -3.45
C TYR A 405 -2.01 30.17 -2.62
N GLU A 406 -1.04 29.27 -2.47
CA GLU A 406 0.26 29.56 -1.87
C GLU A 406 1.36 29.17 -2.84
N ILE A 407 2.18 30.15 -3.24
CA ILE A 407 3.42 29.96 -3.99
C ILE A 407 4.58 29.80 -3.02
N ARG A 408 5.48 28.87 -3.29
CA ARG A 408 6.81 28.81 -2.66
C ARG A 408 7.90 28.87 -3.73
N ALA A 409 8.92 29.71 -3.53
CA ALA A 409 10.03 29.87 -4.47
C ALA A 409 11.38 29.89 -3.74
N LYS A 410 12.43 29.32 -4.33
CA LYS A 410 13.80 29.34 -3.80
C LYS A 410 14.84 29.61 -4.89
N THR A 411 16.01 30.11 -4.51
CA THR A 411 17.22 30.03 -5.35
C THR A 411 17.73 28.59 -5.33
N LEU A 412 18.27 28.12 -6.46
CA LEU A 412 18.86 26.79 -6.57
C LEU A 412 20.39 26.88 -6.58
N PRO A 413 21.12 25.90 -6.02
CA PRO A 413 20.59 24.67 -5.40
C PRO A 413 20.22 24.81 -3.90
N VAL A 414 20.74 25.81 -3.20
CA VAL A 414 20.79 25.87 -1.73
C VAL A 414 19.87 26.92 -1.08
N GLY A 415 19.00 27.57 -1.83
CA GLY A 415 18.13 28.64 -1.31
C GLY A 415 17.03 28.13 -0.40
N GLU A 416 16.63 28.95 0.57
CA GLU A 416 15.43 28.71 1.37
C GLU A 416 14.16 29.11 0.61
N TYR A 417 13.05 28.42 0.91
CA TYR A 417 11.76 28.74 0.32
C TYR A 417 11.16 30.00 0.92
N GLN A 418 10.88 30.98 0.06
CA GLN A 418 10.02 32.10 0.34
C GLN A 418 8.58 31.75 -0.05
N LYS A 419 7.62 32.02 0.84
CA LYS A 419 6.20 31.68 0.63
C LYS A 419 5.36 32.94 0.45
N PHE A 420 4.43 32.88 -0.48
CA PHE A 420 3.52 33.97 -0.82
C PHE A 420 2.12 33.43 -1.00
N THR A 421 1.11 34.20 -0.60
CA THR A 421 -0.27 33.73 -0.56
C THR A 421 -1.19 34.67 -1.34
N TYR A 422 -2.08 34.10 -2.14
CA TYR A 422 -2.92 34.80 -3.12
C TYR A 422 -4.39 34.38 -2.99
N PRO A 423 -5.35 35.29 -3.22
CA PRO A 423 -6.77 35.00 -3.10
C PRO A 423 -7.28 34.06 -4.21
N ALA A 424 -8.46 33.48 -4.00
CA ALA A 424 -9.20 32.75 -5.02
C ALA A 424 -9.34 33.55 -6.33
N GLY A 425 -9.13 32.88 -7.47
CA GLY A 425 -9.23 33.47 -8.80
C GLY A 425 -7.96 34.13 -9.33
N GLN A 426 -6.93 34.33 -8.49
CA GLN A 426 -5.62 34.75 -8.96
C GLN A 426 -4.82 33.51 -9.40
N THR A 427 -4.69 33.31 -10.71
CA THR A 427 -3.96 32.19 -11.34
C THR A 427 -2.64 32.62 -11.99
N SER A 428 -2.25 33.88 -11.77
CA SER A 428 -1.00 34.44 -12.27
C SER A 428 -0.50 35.56 -11.34
N VAL A 429 0.81 35.63 -11.15
CA VAL A 429 1.47 36.64 -10.31
C VAL A 429 2.76 37.09 -10.96
N THR A 430 2.98 38.40 -11.03
CA THR A 430 4.19 38.99 -11.60
C THR A 430 5.02 39.65 -10.50
N TYR A 431 6.30 39.30 -10.44
CA TYR A 431 7.28 39.87 -9.53
C TYR A 431 8.29 40.75 -10.29
N PRO A 432 8.68 41.91 -9.74
CA PRO A 432 9.75 42.72 -10.29
C PRO A 432 11.12 42.06 -10.06
N PHE A 433 11.99 42.23 -11.05
CA PHE A 433 13.41 41.87 -11.14
C PHE A 433 13.99 40.99 -10.02
N VAL A 434 14.32 39.75 -10.37
CA VAL A 434 15.04 38.80 -9.52
C VAL A 434 16.52 38.79 -9.96
N PRO A 435 17.51 38.74 -9.04
CA PRO A 435 18.93 38.66 -9.43
C PRO A 435 19.20 37.52 -10.43
N PRO A 436 20.26 37.60 -11.26
CA PRO A 436 20.63 36.49 -12.12
C PRO A 436 20.92 35.23 -11.32
N GLY A 437 20.34 34.10 -11.72
CA GLY A 437 20.42 32.86 -10.98
C GLY A 437 19.43 31.80 -11.44
N PHE A 438 19.54 30.60 -10.87
CA PHE A 438 18.56 29.54 -11.01
C PHE A 438 17.53 29.61 -9.89
N TYR A 439 16.27 29.43 -10.24
CA TYR A 439 15.15 29.50 -9.33
C TYR A 439 14.24 28.30 -9.54
N GLY A 440 13.64 27.82 -8.45
CA GLY A 440 12.60 26.80 -8.47
C GLY A 440 11.37 27.30 -7.72
N TRP A 441 10.17 27.10 -8.27
CA TRP A 441 8.93 27.46 -7.60
C TRP A 441 7.83 26.40 -7.75
N GLN A 442 6.88 26.41 -6.81
CA GLN A 442 5.73 25.51 -6.75
C GLN A 442 4.51 26.26 -6.22
N VAL A 443 3.30 25.77 -6.52
CA VAL A 443 2.03 26.33 -6.03
C VAL A 443 1.13 25.26 -5.41
N SER A 444 0.40 25.60 -4.35
CA SER A 444 -0.65 24.77 -3.75
C SER A 444 -1.96 25.55 -3.66
N ALA A 445 -3.08 24.85 -3.70
CA ALA A 445 -4.42 25.41 -3.47
C ALA A 445 -4.88 25.13 -2.04
N LYS A 446 -5.78 25.97 -1.53
CA LYS A 446 -6.54 25.73 -0.31
C LYS A 446 -8.02 25.82 -0.66
N CYS A 447 -8.78 24.80 -0.31
CA CYS A 447 -10.21 24.69 -0.58
C CYS A 447 -10.94 24.59 0.77
N GLY A 448 -11.43 25.73 1.27
CA GLY A 448 -11.94 25.82 2.65
C GLY A 448 -10.82 25.63 3.67
N THR A 449 -10.87 24.54 4.45
CA THR A 449 -9.85 24.16 5.44
C THR A 449 -8.81 23.17 4.91
N VAL A 450 -9.04 22.56 3.74
CA VAL A 450 -8.15 21.53 3.15
C VAL A 450 -7.11 22.19 2.25
N LYS A 451 -5.85 21.78 2.34
CA LYS A 451 -4.75 22.22 1.47
C LYS A 451 -4.39 21.11 0.49
N SER A 452 -4.21 21.44 -0.79
CA SER A 452 -3.72 20.49 -1.78
C SER A 452 -2.23 20.18 -1.57
N PRO A 453 -1.73 19.06 -2.09
CA PRO A 453 -0.29 18.91 -2.37
C PRO A 453 0.21 20.06 -3.27
N VAL A 454 1.51 20.33 -3.23
CA VAL A 454 2.15 21.32 -4.10
C VAL A 454 2.29 20.82 -5.54
N SER A 455 2.29 21.74 -6.51
CA SER A 455 2.56 21.45 -7.92
C SER A 455 3.97 20.90 -8.11
N VAL A 456 4.26 20.38 -9.31
CA VAL A 456 5.64 20.13 -9.72
C VAL A 456 6.49 21.40 -9.63
N MET A 457 7.78 21.20 -9.34
CA MET A 457 8.74 22.30 -9.25
C MET A 457 9.08 22.79 -10.65
N GLU A 458 8.69 24.02 -10.94
CA GLU A 458 9.04 24.71 -12.16
C GLU A 458 10.39 25.41 -11.97
N ILE A 459 11.36 25.09 -12.83
CA ILE A 459 12.74 25.58 -12.75
C ILE A 459 12.99 26.54 -13.89
N PHE A 460 13.47 27.73 -13.56
CA PHE A 460 13.81 28.76 -14.54
C PHE A 460 15.11 29.47 -14.19
N LYS A 461 15.73 30.10 -15.20
CA LYS A 461 16.97 30.88 -15.05
C LYS A 461 16.69 32.33 -15.41
N VAL A 462 17.07 33.25 -14.54
CA VAL A 462 17.08 34.69 -14.85
C VAL A 462 18.47 35.05 -15.36
N GLY A 463 18.57 35.53 -16.61
CA GLY A 463 19.82 35.90 -17.29
C GLY A 463 19.96 37.41 -17.54
N ILE A 464 21.14 37.84 -18.00
CA ILE A 464 21.35 39.19 -18.55
C ILE A 464 20.86 39.17 -20.00
N VAL A 465 19.86 39.99 -20.34
CA VAL A 465 19.22 39.98 -21.66
C VAL A 465 20.17 40.48 -22.76
N THR A 466 20.40 39.66 -23.78
CA THR A 466 20.81 40.11 -25.13
C THR A 466 19.87 39.49 -26.18
N PRO A 467 19.66 40.10 -27.36
CA PRO A 467 18.56 39.77 -28.27
C PRO A 467 18.74 38.41 -28.97
N PRO A 468 17.65 37.74 -29.42
CA PRO A 468 17.67 36.33 -29.80
C PRO A 468 18.07 36.09 -31.27
N SER A 469 18.84 35.02 -31.51
CA SER A 469 18.77 34.20 -32.73
C SER A 469 17.63 33.20 -32.59
N SER A 470 16.89 32.89 -33.65
CA SER A 470 15.75 31.96 -33.57
C SER A 470 16.20 30.49 -33.59
N CYS A 471 16.18 29.81 -32.44
CA CYS A 471 16.51 28.37 -32.34
C CYS A 471 15.43 27.47 -33.01
N PRO A 472 15.77 26.64 -34.04
CA PRO A 472 14.79 25.82 -34.78
C PRO A 472 14.22 24.63 -33.98
N ILE A 473 12.94 24.28 -34.23
CA ILE A 473 12.26 23.13 -33.60
C ILE A 473 12.72 21.82 -34.28
N PRO A 474 13.11 20.77 -33.54
CA PRO A 474 13.43 19.46 -34.12
C PRO A 474 12.18 18.74 -34.66
N ASP A 475 12.20 18.25 -35.90
CA ASP A 475 11.09 17.53 -36.57
C ASP A 475 11.61 16.50 -37.59
N PRO A 476 10.96 15.34 -37.82
CA PRO A 476 9.87 14.72 -37.03
C PRO A 476 10.41 13.72 -35.98
N PRO A 477 9.83 13.66 -34.77
CA PRO A 477 10.22 12.67 -33.77
C PRO A 477 9.68 11.27 -34.10
N PHE A 478 10.51 10.24 -33.95
CA PHE A 478 10.09 8.83 -34.09
C PHE A 478 10.77 7.91 -33.07
N THR A 479 10.10 6.80 -32.75
CA THR A 479 10.59 5.81 -31.77
C THR A 479 10.86 4.47 -32.43
N ASN A 480 12.00 3.86 -32.09
CA ASN A 480 12.35 2.49 -32.48
C ASN A 480 12.96 1.76 -31.27
N ASN A 481 13.35 0.49 -31.46
CA ASN A 481 13.97 -0.34 -30.42
C ASN A 481 13.16 -0.36 -29.10
N ILE A 482 11.83 -0.46 -29.20
CA ILE A 482 10.93 -0.45 -28.05
C ILE A 482 11.04 -1.76 -27.29
N GLN A 483 11.40 -1.69 -26.01
CA GLN A 483 11.55 -2.79 -25.07
C GLN A 483 10.47 -2.70 -23.97
N LYS A 484 10.54 -3.60 -22.97
CA LYS A 484 9.64 -3.56 -21.81
C LYS A 484 9.83 -2.30 -20.95
N THR A 485 11.07 -1.89 -20.76
CA THR A 485 11.44 -0.79 -19.85
C THR A 485 12.30 0.28 -20.52
N SER A 486 12.44 0.24 -21.83
CA SER A 486 13.17 1.26 -22.58
C SER A 486 12.66 1.44 -24.00
N ALA A 487 12.99 2.57 -24.61
CA ALA A 487 12.78 2.83 -26.02
C ALA A 487 13.79 3.87 -26.51
N GLN A 488 14.16 3.81 -27.79
CA GLN A 488 15.03 4.81 -28.40
C GLN A 488 14.19 5.88 -29.12
N LEU A 489 14.35 7.11 -28.68
CA LEU A 489 13.67 8.31 -29.17
C LEU A 489 14.60 9.03 -30.14
N ASN A 490 14.15 9.33 -31.35
CA ASN A 490 14.99 9.88 -32.42
C ASN A 490 14.33 11.11 -33.06
N TRP A 491 15.13 12.07 -33.50
CA TRP A 491 14.69 13.28 -34.21
C TRP A 491 15.72 13.69 -35.28
N ASP A 492 15.37 14.65 -36.15
CA ASP A 492 16.31 15.18 -37.14
C ASP A 492 17.33 16.14 -36.48
N PRO A 493 18.59 16.16 -36.95
CA PRO A 493 19.60 17.07 -36.41
C PRO A 493 19.25 18.56 -36.58
N VAL A 494 19.62 19.38 -35.59
CA VAL A 494 19.48 20.85 -35.62
C VAL A 494 20.87 21.49 -35.69
N GLU A 495 21.11 22.30 -36.72
CA GLU A 495 22.44 22.77 -37.17
C GLU A 495 23.22 23.60 -36.11
N ASP A 496 22.51 24.27 -35.20
CA ASP A 496 23.09 25.12 -34.14
C ASP A 496 22.78 24.63 -32.71
N ALA A 497 22.20 23.43 -32.55
CA ALA A 497 21.86 22.92 -31.23
C ALA A 497 23.12 22.48 -30.46
N GLN A 498 23.37 23.11 -29.31
CA GLN A 498 24.40 22.70 -28.35
C GLN A 498 23.97 21.47 -27.53
N THR A 499 22.68 21.38 -27.21
CA THR A 499 22.06 20.22 -26.56
C THR A 499 20.59 20.11 -26.94
N HIS A 500 19.94 19.01 -26.54
CA HIS A 500 18.50 18.81 -26.66
C HIS A 500 17.89 18.52 -25.30
N ILE A 501 16.64 18.95 -25.12
CA ILE A 501 15.85 18.55 -23.95
C ILE A 501 14.73 17.67 -24.47
N VAL A 502 14.64 16.47 -23.93
CA VAL A 502 13.56 15.52 -24.17
C VAL A 502 12.63 15.55 -22.97
N ARG A 503 11.32 15.58 -23.21
CA ARG A 503 10.31 15.35 -22.19
C ARG A 503 9.41 14.20 -22.59
N GLY A 504 8.99 13.38 -21.65
CA GLY A 504 8.06 12.30 -21.95
C GLY A 504 7.43 11.68 -20.72
N GLY A 505 6.25 11.11 -20.89
CA GLY A 505 5.48 10.46 -19.84
C GLY A 505 4.41 9.57 -20.43
N ILE A 506 3.57 8.99 -19.57
CA ILE A 506 2.52 8.06 -19.98
C ILE A 506 1.54 8.79 -20.93
N ALA A 507 1.12 8.12 -22.01
CA ALA A 507 0.21 8.70 -22.99
C ALA A 507 -1.13 9.07 -22.33
N GLY A 508 -1.55 10.32 -22.51
CA GLY A 508 -2.73 10.86 -21.86
C GLY A 508 -2.53 11.25 -20.38
N SER A 509 -1.32 11.09 -19.84
CA SER A 509 -0.98 11.63 -18.53
C SER A 509 -0.80 13.14 -18.59
N ASN A 510 -1.05 13.80 -17.47
CA ASN A 510 -0.79 15.23 -17.32
C ASN A 510 0.70 15.51 -17.60
N LEU A 511 1.02 16.61 -18.31
CA LEU A 511 2.40 17.05 -18.56
C LEU A 511 3.24 17.16 -17.28
N ASN A 512 2.60 17.41 -16.13
CA ASN A 512 3.22 17.41 -14.80
C ASN A 512 3.84 16.05 -14.40
N SER A 513 3.42 14.94 -15.00
CA SER A 513 4.00 13.61 -14.75
C SER A 513 5.13 13.26 -15.71
N TRP A 514 5.43 14.14 -16.67
CA TRP A 514 6.46 13.88 -17.67
C TRP A 514 7.84 14.21 -17.09
N LEU A 515 8.78 13.31 -17.32
CA LEU A 515 10.16 13.50 -16.92
C LEU A 515 10.90 14.31 -17.99
N TYR A 516 11.84 15.15 -17.55
CA TYR A 516 12.68 15.98 -18.41
C TYR A 516 14.12 15.46 -18.38
N PHE A 517 14.72 15.33 -19.55
CA PHE A 517 16.08 14.86 -19.74
C PHE A 517 16.83 15.84 -20.64
N ASP A 518 17.85 16.50 -20.10
CA ASP A 518 18.85 17.19 -20.91
C ASP A 518 19.83 16.13 -21.43
N THR A 519 19.90 15.97 -22.75
CA THR A 519 20.76 14.97 -23.37
C THR A 519 22.24 15.30 -23.17
N LYS A 520 22.58 16.55 -22.79
CA LYS A 520 23.93 17.10 -22.68
C LYS A 520 24.79 16.74 -23.90
N SER A 521 24.15 16.67 -25.07
CA SER A 521 24.74 16.13 -26.29
C SER A 521 24.07 16.71 -27.52
N THR A 522 24.88 16.89 -28.57
CA THR A 522 24.41 17.21 -29.93
C THR A 522 23.84 15.99 -30.67
N SER A 523 23.81 14.82 -30.02
CA SER A 523 23.18 13.61 -30.57
C SER A 523 21.69 13.84 -30.85
N ASN A 524 21.20 13.23 -31.92
CA ASN A 524 19.82 13.33 -32.36
C ASN A 524 18.95 12.13 -31.91
N ASN A 525 19.39 11.44 -30.85
CA ASN A 525 18.66 10.35 -30.23
C ASN A 525 18.87 10.31 -28.71
N PHE A 526 17.92 9.71 -28.01
CA PHE A 526 17.91 9.51 -26.57
C PHE A 526 17.33 8.13 -26.23
N ILE A 527 17.98 7.39 -25.33
CA ILE A 527 17.45 6.12 -24.81
C ILE A 527 16.66 6.42 -23.55
N ALA A 528 15.34 6.38 -23.65
CA ALA A 528 14.47 6.40 -22.48
C ALA A 528 14.53 5.02 -21.80
N SER A 529 14.90 4.96 -20.53
CA SER A 529 14.97 3.74 -19.71
C SER A 529 14.09 3.87 -18.46
N GLY A 530 13.89 2.77 -17.72
CA GLY A 530 13.02 2.77 -16.54
C GLY A 530 11.52 2.85 -16.84
N LEU A 531 11.10 2.61 -18.09
CA LEU A 531 9.70 2.67 -18.49
C LEU A 531 8.90 1.48 -17.92
N THR A 532 7.60 1.67 -17.72
CA THR A 532 6.67 0.64 -17.26
C THR A 532 6.26 -0.25 -18.43
N PRO A 533 6.34 -1.59 -18.31
CA PRO A 533 5.92 -2.52 -19.37
C PRO A 533 4.42 -2.40 -19.73
N GLY A 534 4.08 -2.41 -21.02
CA GLY A 534 2.70 -2.35 -21.52
C GLY A 534 2.04 -0.98 -21.46
N VAL A 535 2.80 0.06 -21.13
CA VAL A 535 2.30 1.41 -20.97
C VAL A 535 2.60 2.20 -22.25
N SER A 536 1.59 2.96 -22.69
CA SER A 536 1.76 3.89 -23.80
C SER A 536 2.44 5.15 -23.27
N TYR A 537 3.37 5.71 -24.02
CA TYR A 537 4.12 6.91 -23.70
C TYR A 537 3.95 7.94 -24.82
N GLN A 538 3.97 9.21 -24.43
CA GLN A 538 4.08 10.37 -25.30
C GLN A 538 5.33 11.15 -24.93
N TRP A 539 6.00 11.73 -25.93
CA TRP A 539 7.24 12.47 -25.71
C TRP A 539 7.40 13.59 -26.75
N GLN A 540 8.23 14.57 -26.40
CA GLN A 540 8.61 15.70 -27.25
C GLN A 540 10.09 16.03 -27.02
N VAL A 541 10.70 16.71 -27.98
CA VAL A 541 12.07 17.20 -27.89
C VAL A 541 12.14 18.67 -28.30
N ARG A 542 13.07 19.42 -27.74
CA ARG A 542 13.42 20.78 -28.19
C ARG A 542 14.93 20.93 -28.27
N ALA A 543 15.39 21.80 -29.18
CA ALA A 543 16.80 22.17 -29.29
C ALA A 543 17.14 23.30 -28.31
N VAL A 544 18.39 23.32 -27.85
CA VAL A 544 18.99 24.41 -27.08
C VAL A 544 20.19 24.92 -27.86
N CYS A 545 20.05 26.11 -28.45
CA CYS A 545 21.06 26.68 -29.34
C CYS A 545 22.10 27.53 -28.59
N ASP A 546 21.75 28.06 -27.42
CA ASP A 546 22.70 28.71 -26.51
C ASP A 546 22.42 28.33 -25.05
N THR A 547 23.25 27.44 -24.50
CA THR A 547 23.16 26.99 -23.10
C THR A 547 23.48 28.09 -22.09
N ALA A 548 24.26 29.12 -22.48
CA ALA A 548 24.61 30.24 -21.63
C ALA A 548 23.48 31.28 -21.58
N ALA A 549 22.92 31.63 -22.74
CA ALA A 549 21.84 32.59 -22.90
C ALA A 549 20.44 32.00 -22.65
N GLY A 550 20.28 30.67 -22.64
CA GLY A 550 18.99 30.01 -22.46
C GLY A 550 18.11 30.03 -23.71
N ASP A 551 18.71 30.19 -24.88
CA ASP A 551 18.00 30.18 -26.17
C ASP A 551 17.62 28.74 -26.54
N SER A 552 16.31 28.48 -26.61
CA SER A 552 15.76 27.15 -26.90
C SER A 552 14.56 27.26 -27.84
N SER A 553 14.37 26.22 -28.65
CA SER A 553 13.23 26.13 -29.56
C SER A 553 11.92 25.86 -28.80
N GLY A 554 10.80 26.00 -29.52
CA GLY A 554 9.56 25.33 -29.11
C GLY A 554 9.71 23.80 -29.07
N TRP A 555 8.74 23.13 -28.43
CA TRP A 555 8.68 21.67 -28.41
C TRP A 555 8.25 21.10 -29.76
N SER A 556 8.84 19.98 -30.16
CA SER A 556 8.47 19.20 -31.35
C SER A 556 7.01 18.75 -31.34
N GLN A 557 6.55 18.17 -32.45
CA GLN A 557 5.33 17.37 -32.44
C GLN A 557 5.43 16.21 -31.41
N VAL A 558 4.28 15.69 -30.98
CA VAL A 558 4.23 14.59 -29.99
C VAL A 558 4.56 13.27 -30.68
N GLY A 559 5.68 12.66 -30.29
CA GLY A 559 5.97 11.26 -30.57
C GLY A 559 5.23 10.36 -29.59
N ALA A 560 4.83 9.15 -30.02
CA ALA A 560 4.16 8.19 -29.16
C ALA A 560 4.62 6.75 -29.43
N PHE A 561 4.65 5.93 -28.38
CA PHE A 561 4.98 4.50 -28.47
C PHE A 561 4.38 3.73 -27.29
N THR A 562 4.35 2.40 -27.35
CA THR A 562 3.88 1.54 -26.24
C THR A 562 4.95 0.52 -25.91
N THR A 563 5.41 0.51 -24.65
CA THR A 563 6.39 -0.48 -24.19
C THR A 563 5.86 -1.89 -24.28
N LEU A 564 6.74 -2.86 -24.45
CA LEU A 564 6.36 -4.27 -24.52
C LEU A 564 5.83 -4.75 -23.16
N ILE A 565 4.87 -5.69 -23.15
CA ILE A 565 4.39 -6.37 -21.93
C ILE A 565 4.60 -7.88 -22.08
N CYS A 566 5.03 -8.56 -21.01
CA CYS A 566 5.08 -10.02 -20.98
C CYS A 566 3.94 -10.55 -20.12
N ARG A 567 2.84 -10.94 -20.78
CA ARG A 567 1.61 -11.36 -20.08
C ARG A 567 1.78 -12.74 -19.45
N ILE A 568 1.11 -12.94 -18.32
CA ILE A 568 0.96 -14.25 -17.69
C ILE A 568 0.02 -15.08 -18.58
N PRO A 569 0.44 -16.26 -19.06
CA PRO A 569 -0.44 -17.15 -19.79
C PRO A 569 -1.42 -17.80 -18.80
N LYS A 570 -2.71 -17.82 -19.13
CA LYS A 570 -3.74 -18.45 -18.31
C LYS A 570 -3.88 -19.93 -18.69
N PRO A 571 -3.77 -20.88 -17.75
CA PRO A 571 -4.20 -22.25 -17.96
C PRO A 571 -5.68 -22.27 -18.35
N ILE A 572 -5.99 -22.87 -19.51
CA ILE A 572 -7.37 -22.93 -20.01
C ILE A 572 -8.03 -24.20 -19.48
N HIS A 573 -7.49 -25.37 -19.81
CA HIS A 573 -7.96 -26.68 -19.38
C HIS A 573 -6.89 -27.75 -19.67
N SER A 574 -7.13 -28.97 -19.18
CA SER A 574 -6.36 -30.17 -19.51
C SER A 574 -7.29 -31.25 -20.06
N VAL A 575 -6.80 -32.04 -21.02
CA VAL A 575 -7.52 -33.20 -21.57
C VAL A 575 -6.77 -34.46 -21.19
N ILE A 576 -7.41 -35.36 -20.44
CA ILE A 576 -6.86 -36.68 -20.12
C ILE A 576 -6.94 -37.54 -21.38
N ASN A 577 -5.81 -38.02 -21.89
CA ASN A 577 -5.78 -38.86 -23.09
C ASN A 577 -5.74 -40.35 -22.74
N THR A 578 -4.97 -40.71 -21.70
CA THR A 578 -4.86 -42.08 -21.18
C THR A 578 -4.69 -42.07 -19.66
N SER A 579 -4.62 -43.26 -19.03
CA SER A 579 -4.30 -43.39 -17.60
C SER A 579 -2.91 -42.89 -17.21
N SER A 580 -2.05 -42.53 -18.17
CA SER A 580 -0.68 -42.05 -17.95
C SER A 580 -0.29 -40.85 -18.82
N SER A 581 -1.26 -40.18 -19.44
CA SER A 581 -1.00 -39.01 -20.28
C SER A 581 -2.13 -37.99 -20.31
N ALA A 582 -1.78 -36.71 -20.43
CA ALA A 582 -2.70 -35.59 -20.49
C ALA A 582 -2.16 -34.48 -21.41
N THR A 583 -3.03 -33.72 -22.06
CA THR A 583 -2.66 -32.56 -22.86
C THR A 583 -3.06 -31.29 -22.12
N LEU A 584 -2.11 -30.39 -21.91
CA LEU A 584 -2.28 -29.12 -21.20
C LEU A 584 -2.51 -28.01 -22.23
N TYR A 585 -3.44 -27.09 -21.98
CA TYR A 585 -3.74 -25.94 -22.86
C TYR A 585 -3.66 -24.61 -22.11
N TRP A 586 -3.06 -23.59 -22.72
CA TRP A 586 -2.94 -22.24 -22.16
C TRP A 586 -3.17 -21.14 -23.19
N THR A 587 -3.44 -19.92 -22.72
CA THR A 587 -3.64 -18.77 -23.61
C THR A 587 -2.33 -18.31 -24.26
N PRO A 588 -2.32 -17.99 -25.57
CA PRO A 588 -1.14 -17.44 -26.24
C PRO A 588 -0.76 -16.04 -25.71
N VAL A 589 0.54 -15.72 -25.72
CA VAL A 589 1.10 -14.42 -25.32
C VAL A 589 1.92 -13.81 -26.45
N SER A 590 1.66 -12.53 -26.71
CA SER A 590 2.04 -11.78 -27.91
C SER A 590 3.50 -11.28 -27.93
N ASN A 591 4.48 -12.18 -27.93
CA ASN A 591 5.95 -11.97 -28.01
C ASN A 591 6.69 -13.04 -27.19
N ALA A 592 6.04 -14.17 -26.90
CA ALA A 592 6.66 -15.26 -26.19
C ALA A 592 7.84 -15.82 -27.01
N ILE A 593 9.02 -15.90 -26.39
CA ILE A 593 10.17 -16.65 -26.92
C ILE A 593 10.00 -18.12 -26.55
N PHE A 594 9.64 -18.39 -25.30
CA PHE A 594 9.30 -19.73 -24.80
C PHE A 594 8.33 -19.66 -23.61
N TYR A 595 7.63 -20.76 -23.35
CA TYR A 595 6.88 -21.00 -22.12
C TYR A 595 7.65 -21.94 -21.21
N GLU A 596 7.48 -21.75 -19.91
CA GLU A 596 7.91 -22.72 -18.90
C GLU A 596 6.67 -23.28 -18.23
N ILE A 597 6.57 -24.59 -18.06
CA ILE A 597 5.42 -25.28 -17.48
C ILE A 597 5.90 -25.99 -16.23
N TRP A 598 5.24 -25.74 -15.12
CA TRP A 598 5.52 -26.41 -13.84
C TRP A 598 4.37 -27.35 -13.52
N GLY A 599 4.69 -28.58 -13.13
CA GLY A 599 3.70 -29.57 -12.70
C GLY A 599 4.17 -30.30 -11.45
N LYS A 600 3.25 -30.69 -10.57
CA LYS A 600 3.55 -31.58 -9.44
C LYS A 600 2.38 -32.49 -9.14
N ASP A 601 2.69 -33.66 -8.57
CA ASP A 601 1.72 -34.47 -7.83
C ASP A 601 1.36 -33.72 -6.54
N VAL A 602 0.08 -33.53 -6.27
CA VAL A 602 -0.42 -32.79 -5.10
C VAL A 602 0.06 -33.37 -3.78
N ASN A 603 0.35 -34.67 -3.73
CA ASN A 603 0.80 -35.37 -2.53
C ASN A 603 2.33 -35.32 -2.34
N THR A 604 3.04 -34.69 -3.27
CA THR A 604 4.50 -34.53 -3.20
C THR A 604 4.89 -33.06 -3.25
N SER A 605 6.08 -32.77 -2.72
CA SER A 605 6.71 -31.46 -2.86
C SER A 605 7.52 -31.31 -4.15
N SER A 606 7.66 -32.37 -4.94
CA SER A 606 8.53 -32.41 -6.12
C SER A 606 7.87 -31.78 -7.34
N ILE A 607 8.50 -30.73 -7.88
CA ILE A 607 8.04 -30.01 -9.07
C ILE A 607 8.85 -30.44 -10.29
N VAL A 608 8.15 -30.82 -11.36
CA VAL A 608 8.72 -31.03 -12.69
C VAL A 608 8.57 -29.76 -13.52
N LYS A 609 9.64 -29.38 -14.23
CA LYS A 609 9.68 -28.19 -15.08
C LYS A 609 9.91 -28.58 -16.53
N LEU A 610 9.20 -27.95 -17.45
CA LEU A 610 9.27 -28.19 -18.89
C LEU A 610 9.35 -26.84 -19.63
N ILE A 611 10.11 -26.78 -20.72
CA ILE A 611 10.23 -25.59 -21.57
C ILE A 611 9.61 -25.88 -22.94
N ARG A 612 8.80 -24.96 -23.46
CA ARG A 612 8.11 -25.06 -24.76
C ARG A 612 8.37 -23.81 -25.60
N PRO A 613 8.47 -23.89 -26.94
CA PRO A 613 8.55 -22.70 -27.80
C PRO A 613 7.40 -21.72 -27.57
N GLY A 614 7.66 -20.41 -27.76
CA GLY A 614 6.66 -19.36 -27.51
C GLY A 614 5.49 -19.34 -28.50
N SER A 615 5.57 -20.13 -29.57
CA SER A 615 4.46 -20.43 -30.47
C SER A 615 3.48 -21.47 -29.92
N ASP A 616 3.86 -22.24 -28.89
CA ASP A 616 3.03 -23.32 -28.38
C ASP A 616 1.90 -22.78 -27.50
N THR A 617 0.71 -23.35 -27.66
CA THR A 617 -0.44 -23.11 -26.76
C THR A 617 -0.92 -24.40 -26.09
N SER A 618 -0.21 -25.51 -26.31
CA SER A 618 -0.52 -26.80 -25.72
C SER A 618 0.69 -27.71 -25.61
N TYR A 619 0.66 -28.68 -24.68
CA TYR A 619 1.69 -29.70 -24.54
C TYR A 619 1.11 -31.05 -24.09
N HIS A 620 1.54 -32.13 -24.76
CA HIS A 620 1.16 -33.50 -24.41
C HIS A 620 2.17 -34.10 -23.41
N VAL A 621 1.74 -34.23 -22.16
CA VAL A 621 2.47 -34.89 -21.06
C VAL A 621 2.22 -36.39 -21.09
N THR A 622 3.29 -37.17 -20.94
CA THR A 622 3.27 -38.65 -20.85
C THR A 622 4.01 -39.12 -19.60
N GLY A 623 3.75 -40.34 -19.15
CA GLY A 623 4.44 -40.94 -18.00
C GLY A 623 3.88 -40.50 -16.64
N LEU A 624 2.62 -40.07 -16.61
CA LEU A 624 1.90 -39.82 -15.37
C LEU A 624 1.57 -41.14 -14.67
N ASP A 625 1.65 -41.14 -13.35
CA ASP A 625 1.21 -42.29 -12.56
C ASP A 625 -0.32 -42.34 -12.55
N ALA A 626 -0.87 -43.51 -12.81
CA ALA A 626 -2.32 -43.72 -12.74
C ALA A 626 -2.84 -43.39 -11.32
N GLN A 627 -4.03 -42.82 -11.24
CA GLN A 627 -4.74 -42.48 -9.99
C GLN A 627 -4.06 -41.42 -9.11
N LYS A 628 -3.11 -40.65 -9.65
CA LYS A 628 -2.53 -39.50 -8.96
C LYS A 628 -3.14 -38.19 -9.47
N THR A 629 -3.20 -37.21 -8.57
CA THR A 629 -3.70 -35.86 -8.90
C THR A 629 -2.52 -34.94 -9.13
N TYR A 630 -2.50 -34.29 -10.28
CA TYR A 630 -1.45 -33.35 -10.65
C TYR A 630 -2.03 -31.94 -10.78
N ILE A 631 -1.27 -30.95 -10.31
CA ILE A 631 -1.55 -29.53 -10.57
C ILE A 631 -0.42 -28.95 -11.40
N TRP A 632 -0.75 -27.96 -12.23
CA TRP A 632 0.23 -27.32 -13.10
C TRP A 632 -0.02 -25.82 -13.28
N SER A 633 1.04 -25.12 -13.64
CA SER A 633 1.07 -23.69 -13.98
C SER A 633 1.94 -23.46 -15.20
N VAL A 634 1.76 -22.33 -15.87
CA VAL A 634 2.56 -21.94 -17.04
C VAL A 634 3.04 -20.49 -16.90
N PHE A 635 4.20 -20.23 -17.48
CA PHE A 635 4.90 -18.94 -17.48
C PHE A 635 5.27 -18.61 -18.92
N THR A 636 5.28 -17.33 -19.26
CA THR A 636 5.84 -16.85 -20.53
C THR A 636 7.20 -16.23 -20.28
N HIS A 637 8.15 -16.50 -21.16
CA HIS A 637 9.41 -15.77 -21.28
C HIS A 637 9.38 -15.00 -22.60
N CYS A 638 9.46 -13.68 -22.52
CA CYS A 638 9.44 -12.80 -23.70
C CYS A 638 10.81 -12.18 -24.02
N ASP A 639 11.81 -12.45 -23.16
CA ASP A 639 13.23 -12.04 -23.19
C ASP A 639 13.96 -12.86 -22.10
N SER A 640 15.02 -12.33 -21.46
CA SER A 640 15.67 -12.95 -20.30
C SER A 640 14.80 -12.99 -19.02
N ASN A 641 13.66 -12.29 -19.03
CA ASN A 641 12.75 -12.17 -17.90
C ASN A 641 11.48 -13.01 -18.10
N ARG A 642 11.09 -13.64 -16.99
CA ARG A 642 9.94 -14.53 -16.85
C ARG A 642 8.68 -13.77 -16.39
N SER A 643 7.50 -14.12 -16.89
CA SER A 643 6.22 -13.65 -16.33
C SER A 643 6.01 -14.15 -14.89
N LEU A 644 5.08 -13.55 -14.15
CA LEU A 644 4.61 -14.16 -12.90
C LEU A 644 3.97 -15.53 -13.16
N ILE A 645 3.89 -16.36 -12.11
CA ILE A 645 3.28 -17.70 -12.15
C ILE A 645 1.77 -17.59 -12.37
N SER A 646 1.22 -18.34 -13.33
CA SER A 646 -0.23 -18.53 -13.37
C SER A 646 -0.69 -19.24 -12.10
N LYS A 647 -1.87 -18.92 -11.56
CA LYS A 647 -2.50 -19.76 -10.52
C LYS A 647 -2.48 -21.22 -10.98
N PHE A 648 -2.20 -22.15 -10.07
CA PHE A 648 -2.27 -23.57 -10.38
C PHE A 648 -3.66 -23.88 -10.93
N ALA A 649 -3.73 -24.54 -12.08
CA ALA A 649 -4.99 -25.05 -12.58
C ALA A 649 -5.53 -26.05 -11.57
N LEU A 650 -6.66 -25.71 -10.92
CA LEU A 650 -7.47 -26.70 -10.19
C LEU A 650 -8.12 -27.59 -11.26
N PRO A 651 -8.01 -28.93 -11.19
CA PRO A 651 -8.38 -29.76 -12.32
C PRO A 651 -9.91 -29.83 -12.50
N PRO A 652 -10.43 -29.76 -13.74
CA PRO A 652 -11.63 -30.49 -14.12
C PRO A 652 -11.28 -31.99 -14.31
N ASP A 653 -12.19 -32.83 -13.80
CA ASP A 653 -12.30 -34.29 -13.89
C ASP A 653 -11.14 -35.17 -13.41
N THR A 654 -11.47 -35.99 -12.41
CA THR A 654 -10.62 -37.01 -11.79
C THR A 654 -10.22 -38.06 -12.82
N ILE A 655 -8.92 -38.38 -12.96
CA ILE A 655 -8.49 -39.68 -13.49
C ILE A 655 -8.79 -40.71 -12.41
N SER A 656 -10.05 -41.14 -12.28
CA SER A 656 -10.38 -42.32 -11.49
C SER A 656 -11.37 -43.19 -12.26
N GLY A 657 -10.89 -44.37 -12.68
CA GLY A 657 -11.79 -45.49 -12.91
C GLY A 657 -12.54 -45.77 -11.60
N SER A 658 -13.86 -45.79 -11.68
CA SER A 658 -14.78 -46.24 -10.62
C SER A 658 -14.47 -47.68 -10.16
N PRO A 659 -14.90 -48.15 -8.95
CA PRO A 659 -16.10 -47.72 -8.23
C PRO A 659 -16.01 -47.52 -6.70
N LYS A 660 -16.95 -46.68 -6.21
CA LYS A 660 -17.63 -46.65 -4.89
C LYS A 660 -16.79 -46.61 -3.60
N GLY A 661 -17.00 -45.53 -2.83
CA GLY A 661 -16.80 -45.52 -1.38
C GLY A 661 -16.64 -44.12 -0.78
N SER A 662 -17.77 -43.52 -0.37
CA SER A 662 -17.93 -42.51 0.69
C SER A 662 -16.80 -41.51 1.01
N SER A 663 -17.06 -40.23 0.73
CA SER A 663 -17.27 -39.14 1.71
C SER A 663 -16.74 -37.81 1.13
N LEU A 664 -17.66 -36.92 0.76
CA LEU A 664 -17.37 -35.55 0.35
C LEU A 664 -17.84 -34.61 1.47
N GLN A 665 -16.89 -33.94 2.13
CA GLN A 665 -17.16 -32.68 2.83
C GLN A 665 -16.63 -31.55 1.95
N GLY A 666 -17.53 -30.98 1.16
CA GLY A 666 -17.45 -29.64 0.58
C GLY A 666 -18.77 -28.93 0.89
N SER A 667 -18.74 -27.62 1.14
CA SER A 667 -19.95 -26.84 1.41
C SER A 667 -20.88 -26.87 0.19
N TYR A 668 -22.15 -27.26 0.41
CA TYR A 668 -23.18 -27.44 -0.64
C TYR A 668 -23.91 -26.14 -1.01
N PHE A 669 -23.59 -25.04 -0.32
CA PHE A 669 -24.16 -23.73 -0.59
C PHE A 669 -23.06 -22.77 -1.04
N SER A 670 -23.22 -22.15 -2.21
CA SER A 670 -22.36 -21.05 -2.64
C SER A 670 -22.63 -19.78 -1.84
N GLU A 671 -23.79 -19.71 -1.18
CA GLU A 671 -24.19 -18.61 -0.33
C GLU A 671 -25.13 -19.10 0.77
N PHE A 672 -24.89 -18.69 2.02
CA PHE A 672 -25.77 -18.95 3.17
C PHE A 672 -25.76 -17.74 4.12
N ARG A 673 -26.87 -17.00 4.16
CA ARG A 673 -27.03 -15.77 4.96
C ARG A 673 -28.26 -15.84 5.86
N ILE A 674 -28.22 -15.09 6.96
CA ILE A 674 -29.35 -14.93 7.90
C ILE A 674 -29.61 -13.42 8.02
N LEU A 675 -30.78 -12.96 7.58
CA LEU A 675 -31.12 -11.54 7.50
C LEU A 675 -32.55 -11.24 7.98
N PRO A 676 -32.77 -10.20 8.80
CA PRO A 676 -31.77 -9.43 9.54
C PRO A 676 -31.07 -10.27 10.62
N ASN A 677 -30.00 -9.75 11.22
CA ASN A 677 -29.35 -10.36 12.38
C ASN A 677 -30.42 -10.67 13.45
N PRO A 678 -30.64 -11.94 13.86
CA PRO A 678 -31.92 -12.40 14.41
C PRO A 678 -32.11 -12.04 15.89
N ASN A 679 -32.03 -10.77 16.24
CA ASN A 679 -32.18 -10.31 17.62
C ASN A 679 -33.62 -10.48 18.12
N ASP A 680 -34.64 -10.26 17.29
CA ASP A 680 -36.05 -10.28 17.70
C ASP A 680 -36.77 -11.62 17.42
N GLY A 681 -36.03 -12.69 17.07
CA GLY A 681 -36.58 -13.99 16.75
C GLY A 681 -37.14 -14.13 15.32
N ARG A 682 -37.22 -13.07 14.51
CA ARG A 682 -37.68 -13.16 13.11
C ARG A 682 -36.54 -12.90 12.14
N PHE A 683 -36.30 -13.85 11.26
CA PHE A 683 -35.24 -13.73 10.28
C PHE A 683 -35.53 -14.54 9.03
N THR A 684 -34.81 -14.22 7.97
CA THR A 684 -34.86 -14.90 6.69
C THR A 684 -33.54 -15.62 6.47
N ILE A 685 -33.60 -16.91 6.24
CA ILE A 685 -32.48 -17.69 5.76
C ILE A 685 -32.43 -17.56 4.25
N THR A 686 -31.30 -17.08 3.73
CA THR A 686 -31.05 -16.98 2.30
C THR A 686 -29.98 -17.97 1.89
N TYR A 687 -30.22 -18.81 0.90
CA TYR A 687 -29.18 -19.70 0.38
C TYR A 687 -29.25 -19.92 -1.13
N ILE A 688 -28.08 -20.22 -1.72
CA ILE A 688 -27.95 -20.63 -3.11
C ILE A 688 -27.20 -21.96 -3.12
N SER A 689 -27.82 -23.03 -3.61
CA SER A 689 -27.15 -24.31 -3.74
C SER A 689 -26.37 -24.40 -5.06
N THR A 690 -25.21 -25.03 -5.00
CA THR A 690 -24.35 -25.28 -6.17
C THR A 690 -24.83 -26.47 -7.01
N GLU A 691 -25.78 -27.26 -6.51
CA GLU A 691 -26.39 -28.41 -7.18
C GLU A 691 -27.91 -28.47 -6.91
N LYS A 692 -28.63 -29.36 -7.60
CA LYS A 692 -30.07 -29.58 -7.39
C LYS A 692 -30.28 -30.33 -6.07
N VAL A 693 -31.04 -29.76 -5.12
CA VAL A 693 -31.13 -30.28 -3.74
C VAL A 693 -32.47 -30.99 -3.52
N ASP A 694 -32.42 -32.27 -3.12
CA ASP A 694 -33.57 -32.99 -2.56
C ASP A 694 -33.96 -32.38 -1.19
N ASP A 695 -35.22 -32.56 -0.74
CA ASP A 695 -35.81 -32.00 0.49
C ASP A 695 -34.80 -31.65 1.62
N VAL A 696 -34.80 -30.38 2.03
CA VAL A 696 -33.88 -29.83 3.04
C VAL A 696 -34.63 -29.62 4.36
N LYS A 697 -33.99 -29.94 5.48
CA LYS A 697 -34.51 -29.72 6.83
C LYS A 697 -33.83 -28.53 7.47
N VAL A 698 -34.59 -27.71 8.17
CA VAL A 698 -34.09 -26.69 9.09
C VAL A 698 -34.31 -27.19 10.52
N HIS A 699 -33.23 -27.36 11.27
CA HIS A 699 -33.23 -27.69 12.68
C HIS A 699 -32.68 -26.52 13.49
N ILE A 700 -33.26 -26.26 14.67
CA ILE A 700 -32.67 -25.32 15.63
C ILE A 700 -32.52 -26.01 16.98
N TYR A 701 -31.32 -25.93 17.52
CA TYR A 701 -30.95 -26.49 18.81
C TYR A 701 -30.68 -25.38 19.82
N ASP A 702 -31.07 -25.60 21.07
CA ASP A 702 -30.63 -24.74 22.17
C ASP A 702 -29.13 -24.94 22.50
N HIS A 703 -28.60 -24.13 23.40
CA HIS A 703 -27.21 -24.21 23.84
C HIS A 703 -26.80 -25.54 24.50
N LEU A 704 -27.75 -26.41 24.86
CA LEU A 704 -27.52 -27.75 25.38
C LEU A 704 -27.61 -28.82 24.28
N GLY A 705 -27.84 -28.41 23.02
CA GLY A 705 -27.96 -29.30 21.87
C GLY A 705 -29.34 -29.97 21.75
N LYS A 706 -30.35 -29.51 22.49
CA LYS A 706 -31.72 -30.03 22.38
C LYS A 706 -32.43 -29.38 21.20
N LEU A 707 -33.03 -30.19 20.32
CA LEU A 707 -33.84 -29.69 19.20
C LEU A 707 -35.08 -28.95 19.73
N VAL A 708 -35.22 -27.69 19.36
CA VAL A 708 -36.32 -26.78 19.78
C VAL A 708 -37.21 -26.33 18.61
N HIS A 709 -36.75 -26.50 17.37
CA HIS A 709 -37.55 -26.22 16.17
C HIS A 709 -37.10 -27.13 15.01
N GLU A 710 -38.04 -27.65 14.23
CA GLU A 710 -37.80 -28.44 13.02
C GLU A 710 -38.83 -28.08 11.95
N GLU A 711 -38.38 -27.91 10.71
CA GLU A 711 -39.25 -27.76 9.56
C GLU A 711 -38.65 -28.47 8.32
N LEU A 712 -39.47 -29.22 7.58
CA LEU A 712 -39.09 -29.91 6.34
C LEU A 712 -39.53 -29.10 5.13
N GLN A 713 -38.66 -28.97 4.13
CA GLN A 713 -38.93 -28.21 2.91
C GLN A 713 -38.72 -29.08 1.66
N SER A 714 -39.73 -29.16 0.79
CA SER A 714 -39.65 -29.84 -0.52
C SER A 714 -39.79 -28.84 -1.67
N GLY A 715 -38.89 -28.93 -2.66
CA GLY A 715 -39.00 -28.20 -3.94
C GLY A 715 -37.73 -27.48 -4.42
N ASP A 716 -37.54 -27.50 -5.75
CA ASP A 716 -36.48 -26.81 -6.48
C ASP A 716 -36.80 -25.30 -6.61
N ASP A 717 -35.84 -24.42 -6.33
CA ASP A 717 -35.82 -22.96 -6.59
C ASP A 717 -36.47 -22.00 -5.56
N PHE A 718 -36.09 -22.07 -4.28
CA PHE A 718 -36.33 -20.95 -3.34
C PHE A 718 -35.04 -20.45 -2.66
N ILE A 719 -34.81 -19.14 -2.78
CA ILE A 719 -33.61 -18.45 -2.27
C ILE A 719 -33.81 -17.94 -0.84
N ASN A 720 -35.04 -17.75 -0.35
CA ASN A 720 -35.34 -17.05 0.92
C ASN A 720 -36.40 -17.79 1.75
N LYS A 721 -36.12 -18.08 3.04
CA LYS A 721 -37.04 -18.73 3.99
C LYS A 721 -37.21 -17.90 5.26
N HIS A 722 -38.43 -17.52 5.58
CA HIS A 722 -38.76 -16.83 6.83
C HIS A 722 -38.89 -17.82 7.98
N ILE A 723 -38.24 -17.50 9.10
CA ILE A 723 -38.26 -18.24 10.35
C ILE A 723 -38.73 -17.29 11.46
N ASP A 724 -39.65 -17.78 12.30
CA ASP A 724 -40.17 -17.06 13.46
C ASP A 724 -39.98 -17.88 14.74
N LEU A 725 -39.07 -17.41 15.58
CA LEU A 725 -38.68 -17.98 16.88
C LEU A 725 -39.09 -17.09 18.05
N GLN A 726 -40.02 -16.16 17.88
CA GLN A 726 -40.41 -15.21 18.95
C GLN A 726 -40.97 -15.90 20.20
N HIS A 727 -41.38 -17.15 20.08
CA HIS A 727 -41.85 -17.99 21.18
C HIS A 727 -40.71 -18.64 21.99
N LEU A 728 -39.47 -18.60 21.52
CA LEU A 728 -38.30 -19.14 22.23
C LEU A 728 -37.71 -18.09 23.18
N PRO A 729 -37.17 -18.50 24.34
CA PRO A 729 -36.54 -17.57 25.27
C PRO A 729 -35.28 -16.93 24.66
N LYS A 730 -34.93 -15.73 25.13
CA LYS A 730 -33.68 -15.06 24.77
C LYS A 730 -32.48 -15.95 25.10
N GLY A 731 -31.51 -16.06 24.19
CA GLY A 731 -30.41 -16.99 24.33
C GLY A 731 -29.68 -17.31 23.03
N VAL A 732 -28.67 -18.17 23.14
CA VAL A 732 -27.88 -18.65 22.00
C VAL A 732 -28.48 -19.96 21.47
N TYR A 733 -28.67 -20.02 20.17
CA TYR A 733 -29.17 -21.21 19.47
C TYR A 733 -28.24 -21.57 18.32
N MET A 734 -28.26 -22.84 17.95
CA MET A 734 -27.59 -23.36 16.77
C MET A 734 -28.62 -23.73 15.72
N LEU A 735 -28.63 -22.99 14.63
CA LEU A 735 -29.40 -23.31 13.44
C LEU A 735 -28.57 -24.26 12.57
N GLU A 736 -29.20 -25.31 12.07
CA GLU A 736 -28.66 -26.27 11.14
C GLU A 736 -29.61 -26.40 9.95
N ILE A 737 -29.07 -26.34 8.73
CA ILE A 737 -29.82 -26.61 7.50
C ILE A 737 -29.13 -27.72 6.72
N GLY A 738 -29.87 -28.72 6.28
CA GLY A 738 -29.28 -29.86 5.58
C GLY A 738 -30.22 -31.03 5.34
N ASN A 739 -29.68 -32.11 4.80
CA ASN A 739 -30.34 -33.40 4.67
C ASN A 739 -29.35 -34.53 5.01
N ASP A 740 -29.71 -35.79 4.72
CA ASP A 740 -28.87 -36.95 5.06
C ASP A 740 -27.49 -36.96 4.36
N LYS A 741 -27.27 -36.08 3.36
CA LYS A 741 -26.02 -35.98 2.58
C LYS A 741 -25.13 -34.83 3.05
N PHE A 742 -25.69 -33.76 3.64
CA PHE A 742 -24.94 -32.59 4.09
C PHE A 742 -25.68 -31.79 5.16
N ALA A 743 -24.94 -31.04 5.98
CA ALA A 743 -25.51 -30.10 6.93
C ALA A 743 -24.60 -28.88 7.14
N GLU A 744 -25.18 -27.69 7.21
CA GLU A 744 -24.48 -26.45 7.53
C GLU A 744 -25.08 -25.82 8.78
N LYS A 745 -24.21 -25.37 9.69
CA LYS A 745 -24.63 -24.81 10.99
C LYS A 745 -24.23 -23.35 11.13
N ARG A 746 -25.07 -22.54 11.78
CA ARG A 746 -24.80 -21.16 12.17
C ARG A 746 -25.33 -20.86 13.56
N ARG A 747 -24.55 -20.09 14.31
CA ARG A 747 -24.95 -19.58 15.61
C ARG A 747 -25.87 -18.40 15.41
N ILE A 748 -27.00 -18.39 16.11
CA ILE A 748 -27.91 -17.25 16.20
C ILE A 748 -28.10 -16.86 17.66
N VAL A 749 -28.39 -15.58 17.92
CA VAL A 749 -28.59 -15.05 19.27
C VAL A 749 -29.91 -14.29 19.28
N LEU A 750 -30.87 -14.76 20.08
CA LEU A 750 -32.14 -14.09 20.34
C LEU A 750 -31.96 -13.16 21.55
N GLN A 751 -32.20 -11.86 21.39
CA GLN A 751 -31.86 -10.82 22.36
C GLN A 751 -33.03 -10.25 23.15
#